data_AF-A0AA40HMQ7-F1
#
_entry.id   AF-A0AA40HMQ7-F1
#
_cell.length_a   1.000
_cell.length_b   1.000
_cell.length_c   1.000
_cell.angle_alpha   90.00
_cell.angle_beta   90.00
_cell.angle_gamma   90.00
#
_symmetry.space_group_name_H-M   'P 1'
#
loop_
_entity.id
_entity.type
_entity.pdbx_description
1 polymer ?
#
loop_
_entity_poly.entity_id
_entity_poly.type
_entity_poly.pdbx_seq_one_letter_code
_entity_poly.pdbx_strand_id
1 'polypeptide(L)'
;MQELPPGARLTRPAGHGAPSSGSRAAGGSQPARAVPGSHPFPALETAAPLLLSGSDSMKARGRLLLVILCSVGFSAAYVLLPTAPGPLPFSGYSRVPDGKPLVRGPCRSCAVVSSSGQMLGSGLGTQIDGAECVLRMNQAPTVGFEADVGQRSTLRVISHTTVPLLLRNYSHYFQQARDTLYVVWGQGKNMDRTLGGRTYRTLLQLTQMYPGLQVYTFTERMMAYCDQVFQNETGKNRRQSGSFLSTGWFTMILALELCEEIVVYGMVSDSYCREKSHPSVPYHYFEKGRLDECQMYLAHEQAPRSAHRFITEKAVFSRWAKKRPLVDFLQELFLPEAPGGRQPAEGSLGTPFSPLQLLQLPGCEPTSPPPGPRAGRWLLPLSRRRREMSSNKEQRSAVFVILFALITILILYSSNSANEVFHYGSLRGRSRRPINLKKWSITDGYVPILGNKTLPSRCHQCVIVTSSSHLLGTKLGPEIERAECTIRMNDAPTTGYSADVGNKTTFRVVAHSSVYRMQKPQGSLVRIIQRAGLVFPNMEAYAVSPGRMRQFDDLFRGETGKDREKSHSWLSTGWFTMVIAVELCDHVHVYGMVPPDYCSQRSRLQRMPYHYYEPKGPDECVTYVQNEHSRKGNHHRFITEKRVFSSWAQLYGITFSHPSWT
;
A
#
# COMPACT_ATOMS: atom_id res chain seq x y z
N MET A 1 -29.28 44.52 -56.50
CA MET A 1 -27.79 44.60 -56.56
C MET A 1 -27.29 43.19 -56.21
N GLN A 2 -26.76 42.35 -57.11
CA GLN A 2 -25.62 42.51 -58.06
C GLN A 2 -24.27 42.62 -57.31
N GLU A 3 -23.21 41.86 -57.63
CA GLU A 3 -22.92 41.04 -58.84
C GLU A 3 -22.41 39.58 -58.59
N LEU A 4 -21.81 38.94 -59.61
CA LEU A 4 -21.53 37.50 -59.82
C LEU A 4 -20.04 37.24 -60.21
N PRO A 5 -19.56 35.97 -60.31
CA PRO A 5 -18.15 35.59 -60.52
C PRO A 5 -17.79 35.19 -61.98
N PRO A 6 -16.50 34.86 -62.28
CA PRO A 6 -16.10 33.51 -62.74
C PRO A 6 -14.68 33.07 -62.24
N GLY A 7 -14.11 31.87 -62.52
CA GLY A 7 -14.64 30.62 -63.10
C GLY A 7 -13.57 29.71 -63.79
N ALA A 8 -13.67 28.36 -63.62
CA ALA A 8 -12.93 27.29 -64.33
C ALA A 8 -11.40 27.11 -64.00
N ARG A 9 -10.67 26.02 -64.37
CA ARG A 9 -10.83 24.91 -65.36
C ARG A 9 -10.36 23.52 -64.84
N LEU A 10 -10.61 22.47 -65.64
CA LEU A 10 -10.15 21.08 -65.47
C LEU A 10 -8.70 20.83 -65.95
N THR A 11 -8.01 19.83 -65.38
CA THR A 11 -7.08 18.94 -66.11
C THR A 11 -7.06 17.50 -65.52
N ARG A 12 -6.97 16.51 -66.41
CA ARG A 12 -6.63 15.08 -66.21
C ARG A 12 -5.93 14.65 -67.51
N PRO A 13 -4.93 13.75 -67.53
CA PRO A 13 -5.25 12.30 -67.58
C PRO A 13 -4.15 11.34 -67.03
N ALA A 14 -4.46 10.03 -67.05
CA ALA A 14 -3.55 8.86 -67.11
C ALA A 14 -2.47 8.64 -65.99
N GLY A 15 -2.09 7.39 -65.67
CA GLY A 15 -2.60 6.09 -66.12
C GLY A 15 -1.81 4.90 -65.57
N HIS A 16 -2.41 3.70 -65.65
CA HIS A 16 -1.87 2.37 -65.31
C HIS A 16 -1.50 2.10 -63.83
N GLY A 17 -1.75 0.92 -63.26
CA GLY A 17 -2.45 -0.24 -63.82
C GLY A 17 -2.83 -1.32 -62.79
N ALA A 18 -3.78 -2.18 -63.18
CA ALA A 18 -4.06 -3.50 -62.58
C ALA A 18 -3.54 -4.59 -63.57
N PRO A 19 -3.60 -5.93 -63.34
CA PRO A 19 -4.71 -6.70 -62.75
C PRO A 19 -4.25 -7.65 -61.60
N SER A 20 -5.08 -8.47 -60.94
CA SER A 20 -5.78 -9.66 -61.46
C SER A 20 -6.95 -10.11 -60.56
N SER A 21 -7.78 -11.04 -61.06
CA SER A 21 -9.13 -11.32 -60.51
C SER A 21 -9.65 -12.74 -60.77
N GLY A 22 -10.47 -13.27 -59.85
CA GLY A 22 -11.30 -14.48 -59.95
C GLY A 22 -12.00 -14.73 -58.59
N SER A 23 -13.30 -14.96 -58.42
CA SER A 23 -14.41 -15.46 -59.28
C SER A 23 -14.24 -16.96 -59.62
N ARG A 24 -15.21 -17.88 -59.45
CA ARG A 24 -16.66 -17.85 -59.06
C ARG A 24 -17.02 -19.27 -58.50
N ALA A 25 -17.79 -19.44 -57.41
CA ALA A 25 -19.26 -19.56 -57.26
C ALA A 25 -19.88 -20.98 -57.42
N ALA A 26 -20.98 -21.26 -56.68
CA ALA A 26 -21.78 -22.52 -56.58
C ALA A 26 -21.02 -23.76 -56.06
N GLY A 27 -21.61 -24.83 -55.51
CA GLY A 27 -22.96 -25.21 -54.99
C GLY A 27 -22.75 -26.46 -54.09
N GLY A 28 -23.67 -27.13 -53.38
CA GLY A 28 -25.14 -27.16 -53.34
C GLY A 28 -25.59 -28.61 -52.98
N SER A 29 -26.34 -28.78 -51.87
CA SER A 29 -27.22 -29.93 -51.52
C SER A 29 -26.72 -31.40 -51.26
N GLN A 30 -27.14 -31.90 -50.08
CA GLN A 30 -27.61 -33.28 -49.72
C GLN A 30 -26.67 -34.48 -49.39
N PRO A 31 -26.95 -35.22 -48.28
CA PRO A 31 -26.38 -36.54 -47.95
C PRO A 31 -27.39 -37.70 -47.69
N ALA A 32 -26.94 -38.95 -47.86
CA ALA A 32 -27.54 -40.25 -47.47
C ALA A 32 -26.44 -41.35 -47.56
N ARG A 33 -26.49 -42.62 -47.11
CA ARG A 33 -27.34 -43.57 -46.30
C ARG A 33 -26.35 -44.72 -45.89
N ALA A 34 -26.54 -45.71 -45.00
CA ALA A 34 -27.58 -46.30 -44.11
C ALA A 34 -26.82 -46.84 -42.83
N VAL A 35 -27.31 -47.47 -41.73
CA VAL A 35 -28.46 -48.33 -41.36
C VAL A 35 -28.35 -49.77 -41.94
N PRO A 36 -28.48 -50.89 -41.17
CA PRO A 36 -29.05 -51.07 -39.81
C PRO A 36 -28.03 -51.55 -38.72
N GLY A 37 -28.32 -51.58 -37.40
CA GLY A 37 -29.53 -51.26 -36.59
C GLY A 37 -29.12 -51.01 -35.12
N SER A 38 -29.93 -51.16 -34.05
CA SER A 38 -31.35 -51.53 -33.86
C SER A 38 -31.88 -51.01 -32.48
N HIS A 39 -32.95 -51.60 -31.89
CA HIS A 39 -33.76 -51.06 -30.76
C HIS A 39 -34.46 -52.19 -29.94
N PRO A 40 -35.24 -51.96 -28.84
CA PRO A 40 -35.59 -50.70 -28.11
C PRO A 40 -35.54 -50.79 -26.54
N PHE A 41 -36.08 -49.75 -25.88
CA PHE A 41 -36.73 -49.70 -24.53
C PHE A 41 -35.93 -49.21 -23.28
N PRO A 42 -36.59 -48.62 -22.24
CA PRO A 42 -36.25 -47.24 -21.82
C PRO A 42 -35.94 -47.08 -20.32
N ALA A 43 -35.95 -45.82 -19.82
CA ALA A 43 -35.68 -45.45 -18.42
C ALA A 43 -36.84 -44.67 -17.77
N LEU A 44 -37.08 -44.88 -16.47
CA LEU A 44 -37.25 -43.85 -15.41
C LEU A 44 -37.46 -44.48 -14.01
N GLU A 45 -37.17 -43.72 -12.94
CA GLU A 45 -37.70 -43.86 -11.55
C GLU A 45 -37.36 -45.16 -10.75
N THR A 46 -37.39 -45.24 -9.41
CA THR A 46 -37.45 -44.24 -8.29
C THR A 46 -36.82 -44.82 -7.00
N ALA A 47 -36.50 -43.93 -6.04
CA ALA A 47 -36.51 -44.11 -4.58
C ALA A 47 -35.64 -45.20 -3.87
N ALA A 48 -35.17 -44.83 -2.67
CA ALA A 48 -34.73 -45.75 -1.60
C ALA A 48 -35.79 -45.71 -0.46
N PRO A 49 -35.81 -46.67 0.51
CA PRO A 49 -34.96 -46.48 1.71
C PRO A 49 -34.49 -47.74 2.47
N LEU A 50 -33.39 -47.58 3.25
CA LEU A 50 -33.13 -48.04 4.64
C LEU A 50 -34.01 -49.19 5.25
N LEU A 51 -33.53 -50.22 5.98
CA LEU A 51 -32.72 -50.23 7.23
C LEU A 51 -32.65 -51.67 7.84
N LEU A 52 -31.73 -51.92 8.83
CA LEU A 52 -31.72 -53.03 9.84
C LEU A 52 -31.44 -54.48 9.34
N SER A 53 -30.94 -55.45 10.14
CA SER A 53 -30.17 -55.48 11.41
C SER A 53 -29.63 -56.92 11.69
N GLY A 54 -28.64 -57.09 12.60
CA GLY A 54 -28.10 -58.39 13.08
C GLY A 54 -26.91 -58.91 12.24
N SER A 55 -25.71 -59.24 12.74
CA SER A 55 -25.13 -59.70 14.02
C SER A 55 -24.86 -61.21 14.10
N ASP A 56 -23.77 -61.55 14.80
CA ASP A 56 -23.33 -62.86 15.31
C ASP A 56 -22.56 -63.81 14.35
N SER A 57 -21.61 -64.64 14.82
CA SER A 57 -20.66 -64.48 15.95
C SER A 57 -19.56 -65.55 15.91
N MET A 58 -18.43 -65.30 16.58
CA MET A 58 -17.43 -66.28 17.09
C MET A 58 -17.02 -67.52 16.26
N LYS A 59 -15.73 -67.61 15.94
CA LYS A 59 -14.78 -68.39 16.80
C LYS A 59 -13.32 -68.05 16.50
N ALA A 60 -12.45 -68.30 17.48
CA ALA A 60 -11.04 -67.90 17.46
C ALA A 60 -10.14 -69.04 17.93
N ARG A 61 -8.87 -69.02 17.48
CA ARG A 61 -7.62 -69.27 18.25
C ARG A 61 -6.41 -69.33 17.30
N GLY A 62 -5.24 -68.83 17.73
CA GLY A 62 -4.01 -68.88 16.93
C GLY A 62 -3.05 -67.69 17.10
N ARG A 63 -2.41 -67.58 18.27
CA ARG A 63 -1.16 -66.80 18.47
C ARG A 63 -0.02 -67.82 18.65
N LEU A 64 1.26 -67.56 18.36
CA LEU A 64 2.00 -66.53 17.60
C LEU A 64 3.49 -66.99 17.61
N LEU A 65 4.41 -66.31 16.89
CA LEU A 65 5.88 -66.48 16.89
C LEU A 65 6.41 -67.73 16.14
N LEU A 66 7.59 -67.74 15.50
CA LEU A 66 8.62 -66.69 15.28
C LEU A 66 9.47 -67.00 14.00
N VAL A 67 10.28 -66.02 13.57
CA VAL A 67 11.44 -66.08 12.66
C VAL A 67 11.17 -65.93 11.15
N ILE A 68 12.03 -65.11 10.53
CA ILE A 68 12.10 -64.72 9.11
C ILE A 68 13.32 -65.40 8.48
N LEU A 69 13.22 -65.86 7.22
CA LEU A 69 14.37 -65.88 6.29
C LEU A 69 13.93 -65.47 4.88
N CYS A 70 14.88 -64.90 4.12
CA CYS A 70 14.66 -64.27 2.82
C CYS A 70 14.79 -65.27 1.65
N SER A 71 14.23 -64.95 0.47
CA SER A 71 15.05 -64.55 -0.72
C SER A 71 14.24 -64.40 -2.03
N VAL A 72 14.73 -63.46 -2.88
CA VAL A 72 14.50 -63.12 -4.33
C VAL A 72 13.40 -63.80 -5.19
N GLY A 73 12.81 -63.01 -6.10
CA GLY A 73 12.05 -63.51 -7.28
C GLY A 73 10.78 -62.72 -7.66
N PHE A 74 10.79 -61.39 -7.78
CA PHE A 74 10.92 -60.62 -9.04
C PHE A 74 9.78 -60.76 -10.10
N SER A 75 9.38 -59.62 -10.67
CA SER A 75 8.57 -59.46 -11.92
C SER A 75 7.08 -59.88 -11.96
N ALA A 76 6.21 -59.17 -11.24
CA ALA A 76 4.77 -59.11 -11.55
C ALA A 76 4.06 -57.77 -11.23
N ALA A 77 4.80 -56.69 -10.92
CA ALA A 77 4.24 -55.44 -10.37
C ALA A 77 4.75 -54.15 -11.05
N TYR A 78 5.16 -54.23 -12.32
CA TYR A 78 5.75 -53.09 -13.06
C TYR A 78 4.77 -52.36 -14.01
N VAL A 79 3.47 -52.42 -13.71
CA VAL A 79 2.42 -51.58 -14.30
C VAL A 79 1.52 -51.11 -13.15
N LEU A 80 1.01 -49.88 -13.21
CA LEU A 80 0.26 -49.18 -12.14
C LEU A 80 1.13 -48.70 -10.94
N LEU A 81 2.29 -48.13 -11.22
CA LEU A 81 2.78 -47.01 -10.40
C LEU A 81 1.77 -45.85 -10.51
N PRO A 82 1.22 -45.32 -9.41
CA PRO A 82 0.40 -44.11 -9.46
C PRO A 82 1.20 -42.93 -10.03
N THR A 83 0.54 -42.12 -10.84
CA THR A 83 1.05 -40.80 -11.28
C THR A 83 1.45 -39.94 -10.07
N ALA A 84 2.41 -39.03 -10.26
CA ALA A 84 2.95 -38.14 -9.24
C ALA A 84 1.87 -37.54 -8.30
N PRO A 85 2.16 -37.39 -6.99
CA PRO A 85 1.17 -37.00 -6.00
C PRO A 85 0.46 -35.69 -6.38
N GLY A 86 -0.86 -35.76 -6.45
CA GLY A 86 -1.69 -34.63 -6.87
C GLY A 86 -1.65 -33.45 -5.88
N PRO A 87 -2.15 -32.27 -6.29
CA PRO A 87 -2.14 -31.07 -5.45
C PRO A 87 -2.73 -31.28 -4.05
N LEU A 88 -1.93 -30.99 -3.02
CA LEU A 88 -2.25 -31.17 -1.61
C LEU A 88 -3.15 -30.04 -1.07
N PRO A 89 -4.11 -30.34 -0.18
CA PRO A 89 -5.00 -29.34 0.43
C PRO A 89 -4.42 -28.76 1.74
N PHE A 90 -3.77 -27.61 1.67
CA PHE A 90 -3.25 -26.87 2.82
C PHE A 90 -4.39 -26.17 3.58
N SER A 91 -5.08 -26.89 4.46
CA SER A 91 -6.25 -26.40 5.20
C SER A 91 -5.99 -25.18 6.11
N GLY A 92 -4.72 -24.86 6.40
CA GLY A 92 -4.35 -23.69 7.17
C GLY A 92 -4.66 -22.35 6.47
N TYR A 93 -4.86 -22.37 5.14
CA TYR A 93 -4.98 -21.17 4.31
C TYR A 93 -6.29 -21.17 3.52
N SER A 94 -7.15 -20.18 3.76
CA SER A 94 -8.46 -20.05 3.13
C SER A 94 -8.45 -19.03 1.98
N ARG A 95 -8.96 -19.40 0.82
CA ARG A 95 -9.10 -18.50 -0.34
C ARG A 95 -10.09 -17.38 -0.04
N VAL A 96 -9.79 -16.14 -0.42
CA VAL A 96 -10.60 -14.99 0.02
C VAL A 96 -12.06 -15.04 -0.47
N PRO A 97 -12.39 -15.19 -1.77
CA PRO A 97 -13.79 -15.27 -2.22
C PRO A 97 -14.64 -16.36 -1.55
N ASP A 98 -14.24 -17.62 -1.64
CA ASP A 98 -15.09 -18.77 -1.29
C ASP A 98 -14.67 -19.50 0.01
N GLY A 99 -13.46 -19.26 0.51
CA GLY A 99 -12.94 -19.88 1.73
C GLY A 99 -12.37 -21.28 1.54
N LYS A 100 -12.29 -21.78 0.30
CA LYS A 100 -11.71 -23.09 -0.01
C LYS A 100 -10.22 -23.13 0.37
N PRO A 101 -9.68 -24.30 0.76
CA PRO A 101 -8.27 -24.41 1.11
C PRO A 101 -7.35 -24.03 -0.06
N LEU A 102 -6.10 -23.69 0.25
CA LEU A 102 -5.02 -23.68 -0.74
C LEU A 102 -4.80 -25.10 -1.25
N VAL A 103 -4.80 -25.29 -2.57
CA VAL A 103 -4.61 -26.59 -3.23
C VAL A 103 -3.45 -26.45 -4.20
N ARG A 104 -2.31 -27.08 -3.91
CA ARG A 104 -1.08 -27.00 -4.71
C ARG A 104 -0.20 -28.24 -4.46
N GLY A 105 0.60 -28.69 -5.42
CA GLY A 105 1.69 -29.62 -5.12
C GLY A 105 2.76 -28.95 -4.23
N PRO A 106 3.56 -29.72 -3.47
CA PRO A 106 4.77 -29.19 -2.86
C PRO A 106 5.72 -28.69 -3.96
N CYS A 107 6.59 -27.75 -3.59
CA CYS A 107 7.69 -27.28 -4.43
C CYS A 107 8.96 -28.07 -4.07
N ARG A 108 9.75 -28.52 -5.05
CA ARG A 108 11.00 -29.22 -4.74
C ARG A 108 12.02 -28.30 -4.08
N SER A 109 12.31 -27.16 -4.68
CA SER A 109 13.20 -26.15 -4.11
C SER A 109 12.50 -24.80 -3.88
N CYS A 110 12.73 -24.22 -2.71
CA CYS A 110 12.17 -22.94 -2.29
C CYS A 110 13.26 -21.93 -1.90
N ALA A 111 13.23 -20.73 -2.50
CA ALA A 111 14.04 -19.60 -2.07
C ALA A 111 13.19 -18.67 -1.18
N VAL A 112 13.47 -18.64 0.13
CA VAL A 112 12.84 -17.70 1.08
C VAL A 112 13.69 -16.45 1.16
N VAL A 113 13.25 -15.37 0.52
CA VAL A 113 14.00 -14.12 0.42
C VAL A 113 13.58 -13.16 1.51
N SER A 114 14.51 -12.84 2.40
CA SER A 114 14.37 -11.80 3.43
C SER A 114 14.18 -10.41 2.82
N SER A 115 13.75 -9.46 3.65
CA SER A 115 13.67 -8.03 3.29
C SER A 115 14.93 -7.24 3.65
N SER A 116 15.90 -7.86 4.35
CA SER A 116 17.07 -7.20 4.94
C SER A 116 18.01 -6.52 3.95
N GLY A 117 18.69 -5.45 4.38
CA GLY A 117 19.79 -4.82 3.65
C GLY A 117 21.00 -5.71 3.40
N GLN A 118 21.13 -6.86 4.06
CA GLN A 118 22.15 -7.88 3.77
C GLN A 118 22.11 -8.40 2.33
N MET A 119 21.00 -8.23 1.61
CA MET A 119 20.91 -8.58 0.20
C MET A 119 21.73 -7.64 -0.72
N LEU A 120 22.04 -6.41 -0.29
CA LEU A 120 22.61 -5.38 -1.15
C LEU A 120 24.05 -5.71 -1.57
N GLY A 121 24.30 -5.77 -2.88
CA GLY A 121 25.60 -6.14 -3.45
C GLY A 121 25.94 -7.63 -3.35
N SER A 122 24.96 -8.49 -3.01
CA SER A 122 25.16 -9.94 -2.88
C SER A 122 25.24 -10.66 -4.23
N GLY A 123 24.62 -10.12 -5.29
CA GLY A 123 24.61 -10.75 -6.63
C GLY A 123 23.84 -12.08 -6.72
N LEU A 124 23.10 -12.46 -5.68
CA LEU A 124 22.44 -13.78 -5.57
C LEU A 124 21.15 -13.92 -6.40
N GLY A 125 20.74 -12.88 -7.13
CA GLY A 125 19.43 -12.82 -7.79
C GLY A 125 19.19 -13.90 -8.84
N THR A 126 20.24 -14.34 -9.56
CA THR A 126 20.17 -15.44 -10.52
C THR A 126 20.00 -16.81 -9.83
N GLN A 127 20.63 -16.99 -8.67
CA GLN A 127 20.49 -18.22 -7.86
C GLN A 127 19.09 -18.30 -7.24
N ILE A 128 18.59 -17.18 -6.69
CA ILE A 128 17.23 -17.06 -6.15
C ILE A 128 16.18 -17.37 -7.22
N ASP A 129 16.33 -16.81 -8.43
CA ASP A 129 15.43 -17.07 -9.56
C ASP A 129 15.56 -18.50 -10.14
N GLY A 130 16.55 -19.30 -9.70
CA GLY A 130 16.69 -20.71 -10.06
C GLY A 130 15.79 -21.67 -9.26
N ALA A 131 15.28 -21.26 -8.10
CA ALA A 131 14.40 -22.11 -7.27
C ALA A 131 13.02 -22.33 -7.91
N GLU A 132 12.36 -23.46 -7.65
CA GLU A 132 11.00 -23.69 -8.16
C GLU A 132 10.02 -22.62 -7.64
N CYS A 133 10.08 -22.35 -6.32
CA CYS A 133 9.20 -21.45 -5.61
C CYS A 133 9.95 -20.33 -4.87
N VAL A 134 9.87 -19.10 -5.38
CA VAL A 134 10.44 -17.92 -4.71
C VAL A 134 9.39 -17.32 -3.77
N LEU A 135 9.67 -17.38 -2.46
CA LEU A 135 8.83 -16.88 -1.37
C LEU A 135 9.35 -15.51 -0.89
N ARG A 136 8.51 -14.48 -0.98
CA ARG A 136 8.85 -13.10 -0.55
C ARG A 136 7.87 -12.57 0.50
N MET A 137 8.26 -11.49 1.17
CA MET A 137 7.47 -10.89 2.26
C MET A 137 6.99 -9.47 1.93
N ASN A 138 5.79 -9.12 2.38
CA ASN A 138 5.31 -7.74 2.47
C ASN A 138 5.49 -6.94 1.16
N GLN A 139 5.81 -5.65 1.20
CA GLN A 139 6.04 -4.78 0.03
C GLN A 139 7.49 -4.81 -0.50
N ALA A 140 8.28 -5.85 -0.21
CA ALA A 140 9.68 -5.94 -0.65
C ALA A 140 9.77 -6.06 -2.19
N PRO A 141 10.30 -5.06 -2.92
CA PRO A 141 10.24 -4.98 -4.38
C PRO A 141 11.40 -5.74 -5.03
N THR A 142 11.19 -6.29 -6.22
CA THR A 142 12.29 -6.79 -7.06
C THR A 142 12.88 -5.72 -7.97
N VAL A 143 12.06 -4.74 -8.36
CA VAL A 143 12.43 -3.70 -9.34
C VAL A 143 13.48 -2.75 -8.77
N GLY A 144 14.63 -2.66 -9.44
CA GLY A 144 15.81 -1.90 -9.01
C GLY A 144 16.77 -2.66 -8.09
N PHE A 145 16.53 -3.96 -7.85
CA PHE A 145 17.33 -4.84 -6.98
C PHE A 145 17.54 -6.23 -7.62
N GLU A 146 17.25 -6.38 -8.92
CA GLU A 146 17.13 -7.65 -9.63
C GLU A 146 18.38 -8.53 -9.54
N ALA A 147 19.58 -7.92 -9.58
CA ALA A 147 20.86 -8.62 -9.47
C ALA A 147 21.08 -9.24 -8.08
N ASP A 148 20.54 -8.62 -7.03
CA ASP A 148 20.72 -9.04 -5.63
C ASP A 148 19.61 -9.99 -5.18
N VAL A 149 18.35 -9.63 -5.45
CA VAL A 149 17.18 -10.33 -4.90
C VAL A 149 16.43 -11.18 -5.93
N GLY A 150 16.78 -11.11 -7.22
CA GLY A 150 16.07 -11.81 -8.29
C GLY A 150 14.76 -11.12 -8.70
N GLN A 151 14.21 -11.51 -9.84
CA GLN A 151 12.99 -10.96 -10.43
C GLN A 151 11.72 -11.73 -10.05
N ARG A 152 11.81 -13.05 -9.86
CA ARG A 152 10.64 -13.93 -9.72
C ARG A 152 9.97 -13.78 -8.36
N SER A 153 8.67 -14.04 -8.31
CA SER A 153 7.88 -14.13 -7.07
C SER A 153 6.81 -15.20 -7.29
N THR A 154 6.97 -16.39 -6.70
CA THR A 154 5.96 -17.46 -6.81
C THR A 154 4.90 -17.28 -5.72
N LEU A 155 5.31 -16.88 -4.52
CA LEU A 155 4.42 -16.67 -3.38
C LEU A 155 4.85 -15.44 -2.57
N ARG A 156 3.89 -14.69 -2.03
CA ARG A 156 4.13 -13.51 -1.20
C ARG A 156 3.29 -13.49 0.08
N VAL A 157 3.95 -13.57 1.22
CA VAL A 157 3.33 -13.54 2.56
C VAL A 157 3.25 -12.09 3.06
N ILE A 158 2.07 -11.63 3.50
CA ILE A 158 1.81 -10.21 3.77
C ILE A 158 1.12 -10.03 5.13
N SER A 159 1.59 -9.10 5.95
CA SER A 159 0.82 -8.64 7.12
C SER A 159 -0.41 -7.83 6.69
N HIS A 160 -1.55 -8.02 7.34
CA HIS A 160 -2.77 -7.22 7.12
C HIS A 160 -2.57 -5.70 7.28
N THR A 161 -1.57 -5.27 8.05
CA THR A 161 -1.15 -3.85 8.20
C THR A 161 -0.43 -3.30 6.97
N THR A 162 0.14 -4.19 6.15
CA THR A 162 0.97 -3.89 4.97
C THR A 162 0.16 -3.89 3.67
N VAL A 163 -1.02 -4.50 3.63
CA VAL A 163 -1.94 -4.48 2.46
C VAL A 163 -2.16 -3.05 1.91
N PRO A 164 -2.36 -1.99 2.73
CA PRO A 164 -2.45 -0.61 2.24
C PRO A 164 -1.18 -0.06 1.55
N LEU A 165 -0.01 -0.66 1.78
CA LEU A 165 1.23 -0.26 1.11
C LEU A 165 1.34 -0.90 -0.28
N LEU A 166 0.93 -2.17 -0.44
CA LEU A 166 0.89 -2.80 -1.77
C LEU A 166 -0.14 -2.10 -2.68
N LEU A 167 -1.27 -1.66 -2.14
CA LEU A 167 -2.28 -0.89 -2.88
C LEU A 167 -1.73 0.42 -3.49
N ARG A 168 -0.71 1.05 -2.88
CA ARG A 168 -0.04 2.23 -3.46
C ARG A 168 0.69 1.94 -4.77
N ASN A 169 1.06 0.67 -5.00
CA ASN A 169 1.62 0.20 -6.26
C ASN A 169 0.85 -1.04 -6.75
N TYR A 170 -0.48 -0.97 -6.72
CA TYR A 170 -1.38 -2.07 -7.09
C TYR A 170 -1.04 -2.68 -8.46
N SER A 171 -0.58 -1.87 -9.43
CA SER A 171 -0.28 -2.33 -10.79
C SER A 171 0.94 -3.23 -10.85
N HIS A 172 1.91 -3.06 -9.95
CA HIS A 172 3.08 -3.93 -9.87
C HIS A 172 2.70 -5.27 -9.24
N TYR A 173 2.10 -5.23 -8.06
CA TYR A 173 1.72 -6.44 -7.35
C TYR A 173 0.57 -7.18 -8.05
N PHE A 174 -0.64 -6.62 -8.06
CA PHE A 174 -1.85 -7.39 -8.41
C PHE A 174 -2.14 -7.50 -9.91
N GLN A 175 -1.33 -6.86 -10.77
CA GLN A 175 -1.60 -6.80 -12.22
C GLN A 175 -0.40 -7.17 -13.11
N GLN A 176 0.83 -6.77 -12.78
CA GLN A 176 2.04 -7.32 -13.41
C GLN A 176 2.34 -8.70 -12.81
N ALA A 177 2.49 -8.79 -11.49
CA ALA A 177 2.76 -10.04 -10.78
C ALA A 177 1.47 -10.84 -10.45
N ARG A 178 0.45 -10.77 -11.32
CA ARG A 178 -0.89 -11.37 -11.15
C ARG A 178 -0.85 -12.88 -10.82
N ASP A 179 0.16 -13.57 -11.31
CA ASP A 179 0.34 -15.02 -11.19
C ASP A 179 1.02 -15.41 -9.86
N THR A 180 1.48 -14.43 -9.06
CA THR A 180 1.97 -14.62 -7.69
C THR A 180 0.82 -15.04 -6.77
N LEU A 181 1.07 -16.02 -5.88
CA LEU A 181 0.12 -16.39 -4.84
C LEU A 181 0.29 -15.49 -3.60
N TYR A 182 -0.78 -14.83 -3.17
CA TYR A 182 -0.77 -13.90 -2.03
C TYR A 182 -1.37 -14.56 -0.79
N VAL A 183 -0.61 -14.61 0.32
CA VAL A 183 -1.07 -15.17 1.59
C VAL A 183 -1.03 -14.10 2.69
N VAL A 184 -2.20 -13.64 3.14
CA VAL A 184 -2.31 -12.53 4.09
C VAL A 184 -2.56 -13.02 5.52
N TRP A 185 -1.72 -12.59 6.47
CA TRP A 185 -1.83 -12.94 7.88
C TRP A 185 -2.28 -11.74 8.73
N GLY A 186 -3.04 -12.01 9.79
CA GLY A 186 -3.51 -10.99 10.73
C GLY A 186 -4.55 -11.56 11.69
N GLN A 187 -4.79 -10.87 12.81
CA GLN A 187 -5.65 -11.35 13.90
C GLN A 187 -6.84 -10.43 14.18
N GLY A 188 -8.00 -11.00 14.47
CA GLY A 188 -9.20 -10.29 14.93
C GLY A 188 -9.91 -9.46 13.86
N LYS A 189 -10.69 -8.47 14.33
CA LYS A 189 -11.76 -7.75 13.59
C LYS A 189 -11.39 -7.07 12.26
N ASN A 190 -10.11 -7.04 11.87
CA ASN A 190 -9.68 -6.55 10.55
C ASN A 190 -9.66 -7.66 9.48
N MET A 191 -9.45 -8.91 9.88
CA MET A 191 -9.31 -10.08 8.99
C MET A 191 -10.50 -11.06 9.07
N ASP A 192 -11.41 -10.86 10.01
CA ASP A 192 -12.63 -11.64 10.19
C ASP A 192 -13.46 -11.72 8.88
N ARG A 193 -13.73 -12.95 8.42
CA ARG A 193 -14.54 -13.20 7.21
C ARG A 193 -16.01 -12.91 7.45
N THR A 194 -16.54 -13.44 8.55
CA THR A 194 -17.95 -13.41 8.97
C THR A 194 -18.46 -12.02 9.32
N LEU A 195 -17.68 -11.25 10.08
CA LEU A 195 -18.01 -9.87 10.45
C LEU A 195 -17.59 -8.85 9.37
N GLY A 196 -17.07 -9.31 8.23
CA GLY A 196 -16.59 -8.45 7.15
C GLY A 196 -15.52 -7.47 7.64
N GLY A 197 -14.40 -7.98 8.18
CA GLY A 197 -13.29 -7.17 8.66
C GLY A 197 -12.74 -6.22 7.59
N ARG A 198 -12.21 -5.06 8.01
CA ARG A 198 -11.82 -3.98 7.07
C ARG A 198 -10.84 -4.47 6.00
N THR A 199 -9.74 -5.12 6.40
CA THR A 199 -8.75 -5.64 5.44
C THR A 199 -9.32 -6.79 4.63
N TYR A 200 -10.11 -7.70 5.25
CA TYR A 200 -10.75 -8.79 4.51
C TYR A 200 -11.68 -8.30 3.39
N ARG A 201 -12.50 -7.26 3.65
CA ARG A 201 -13.31 -6.59 2.61
C ARG A 201 -12.45 -6.05 1.47
N THR A 202 -11.31 -5.44 1.77
CA THR A 202 -10.37 -4.93 0.77
C THR A 202 -9.73 -6.04 -0.06
N LEU A 203 -9.42 -7.20 0.53
CA LEU A 203 -8.94 -8.38 -0.22
C LEU A 203 -10.04 -8.98 -1.12
N LEU A 204 -11.29 -8.96 -0.67
CA LEU A 204 -12.43 -9.40 -1.48
C LEU A 204 -12.68 -8.46 -2.67
N GLN A 205 -12.57 -7.15 -2.46
CA GLN A 205 -12.61 -6.15 -3.54
C GLN A 205 -11.45 -6.30 -4.53
N LEU A 206 -10.25 -6.65 -4.07
CA LEU A 206 -9.11 -6.94 -4.95
C LEU A 206 -9.34 -8.16 -5.84
N THR A 207 -9.89 -9.26 -5.29
CA THR A 207 -10.18 -10.48 -6.08
C THR A 207 -11.37 -10.31 -7.03
N GLN A 208 -12.28 -9.38 -6.76
CA GLN A 208 -13.31 -8.93 -7.71
C GLN A 208 -12.73 -8.05 -8.82
N MET A 209 -11.78 -7.15 -8.49
CA MET A 209 -11.13 -6.24 -9.46
C MET A 209 -10.12 -6.96 -10.38
N TYR A 210 -9.51 -8.05 -9.91
CA TYR A 210 -8.55 -8.86 -10.65
C TYR A 210 -8.97 -10.34 -10.69
N PRO A 211 -9.91 -10.71 -11.58
CA PRO A 211 -10.27 -12.11 -11.80
C PRO A 211 -9.03 -12.96 -12.11
N GLY A 212 -8.85 -14.05 -11.36
CA GLY A 212 -7.66 -14.91 -11.42
C GLY A 212 -6.59 -14.62 -10.36
N LEU A 213 -6.65 -13.48 -9.66
CA LEU A 213 -5.69 -13.16 -8.59
C LEU A 213 -5.82 -14.12 -7.41
N GLN A 214 -4.75 -14.86 -7.13
CA GLN A 214 -4.75 -15.90 -6.10
C GLN A 214 -4.50 -15.32 -4.70
N VAL A 215 -5.56 -14.87 -4.01
CA VAL A 215 -5.48 -14.33 -2.65
C VAL A 215 -6.05 -15.29 -1.60
N TYR A 216 -5.24 -15.59 -0.61
CA TYR A 216 -5.50 -16.46 0.53
C TYR A 216 -5.27 -15.73 1.86
N THR A 217 -5.88 -16.23 2.93
CA THR A 217 -5.71 -15.75 4.30
C THR A 217 -5.33 -16.89 5.24
N PHE A 218 -4.48 -16.62 6.23
CA PHE A 218 -4.27 -17.55 7.34
C PHE A 218 -5.60 -17.73 8.10
N THR A 219 -6.03 -18.98 8.29
CA THR A 219 -7.20 -19.29 9.14
C THR A 219 -6.89 -19.00 10.61
N GLU A 220 -7.92 -18.79 11.44
CA GLU A 220 -7.73 -18.59 12.89
C GLU A 220 -7.05 -19.79 13.56
N ARG A 221 -7.34 -21.01 13.08
CA ARG A 221 -6.65 -22.24 13.49
C ARG A 221 -5.16 -22.20 13.15
N MET A 222 -4.80 -21.74 11.95
CA MET A 222 -3.39 -21.63 11.55
C MET A 222 -2.66 -20.52 12.31
N MET A 223 -3.32 -19.38 12.55
CA MET A 223 -2.80 -18.33 13.43
C MET A 223 -2.54 -18.86 14.85
N ALA A 224 -3.46 -19.67 15.41
CA ALA A 224 -3.29 -20.30 16.71
C ALA A 224 -2.19 -21.39 16.72
N TYR A 225 -2.02 -22.12 15.62
CA TYR A 225 -0.90 -23.06 15.45
C TYR A 225 0.46 -22.33 15.42
N CYS A 226 0.57 -21.22 14.67
CA CYS A 226 1.77 -20.38 14.68
C CYS A 226 2.08 -19.81 16.09
N ASP A 227 1.06 -19.43 16.87
CA ASP A 227 1.19 -19.04 18.28
C ASP A 227 1.74 -20.21 19.14
N GLN A 228 1.23 -21.43 18.92
CA GLN A 228 1.60 -22.64 19.67
C GLN A 228 3.03 -23.11 19.35
N VAL A 229 3.43 -23.13 18.07
CA VAL A 229 4.80 -23.49 17.66
C VAL A 229 5.81 -22.54 18.32
N PHE A 230 5.51 -21.25 18.40
CA PHE A 230 6.38 -20.28 19.07
C PHE A 230 6.48 -20.56 20.58
N GLN A 231 5.36 -20.85 21.23
CA GLN A 231 5.36 -21.20 22.66
C GLN A 231 6.17 -22.48 22.93
N ASN A 232 6.03 -23.51 22.09
CA ASN A 232 6.77 -24.77 22.23
C ASN A 232 8.28 -24.59 22.02
N GLU A 233 8.70 -23.76 21.05
CA GLU A 233 10.11 -23.50 20.74
C GLU A 233 10.79 -22.47 21.66
N THR A 234 10.04 -21.75 22.51
CA THR A 234 10.61 -20.68 23.36
C THR A 234 10.26 -20.78 24.85
N GLY A 235 9.35 -21.68 25.20
CA GLY A 235 8.72 -21.74 26.53
C GLY A 235 7.81 -20.54 26.85
N LYS A 236 7.63 -19.58 25.93
CA LYS A 236 6.96 -18.29 26.20
C LYS A 236 5.71 -18.11 25.34
N ASN A 237 4.56 -17.98 25.99
CA ASN A 237 3.35 -17.59 25.30
C ASN A 237 3.46 -16.13 24.79
N ARG A 238 3.29 -15.91 23.49
CA ARG A 238 3.46 -14.56 22.91
C ARG A 238 2.46 -13.53 23.45
N ARG A 239 1.22 -13.96 23.75
CA ARG A 239 0.13 -13.07 24.18
C ARG A 239 0.39 -12.56 25.60
N GLN A 240 0.86 -13.44 26.48
CA GLN A 240 1.30 -13.09 27.83
C GLN A 240 2.56 -12.19 27.81
N SER A 241 3.52 -12.47 26.93
CA SER A 241 4.74 -11.65 26.74
C SER A 241 4.56 -10.40 25.85
N GLY A 242 3.32 -10.09 25.47
CA GLY A 242 2.95 -8.88 24.70
C GLY A 242 3.58 -8.78 23.30
N SER A 243 3.98 -9.89 22.68
CA SER A 243 4.74 -9.89 21.43
C SER A 243 3.93 -10.32 20.19
N PHE A 244 4.42 -9.90 19.02
CA PHE A 244 3.89 -10.28 17.71
C PHE A 244 4.93 -11.11 16.95
N LEU A 245 4.49 -12.16 16.28
CA LEU A 245 5.32 -12.95 15.37
C LEU A 245 5.61 -12.12 14.12
N SER A 246 6.83 -12.19 13.58
CA SER A 246 7.17 -11.48 12.34
C SER A 246 6.52 -12.13 11.12
N THR A 247 6.51 -11.42 9.98
CA THR A 247 6.12 -12.04 8.69
C THR A 247 7.08 -13.16 8.29
N GLY A 248 8.34 -13.13 8.75
CA GLY A 248 9.31 -14.21 8.57
C GLY A 248 8.84 -15.51 9.24
N TRP A 249 8.34 -15.45 10.47
CA TRP A 249 7.79 -16.61 11.18
C TRP A 249 6.65 -17.29 10.40
N PHE A 250 5.66 -16.51 9.95
CA PHE A 250 4.56 -17.01 9.13
C PHE A 250 5.02 -17.55 7.77
N THR A 251 6.09 -17.00 7.20
CA THR A 251 6.68 -17.47 5.93
C THR A 251 7.45 -18.77 6.11
N MET A 252 8.25 -18.91 7.18
CA MET A 252 8.99 -20.15 7.47
C MET A 252 8.06 -21.31 7.78
N ILE A 253 6.96 -21.11 8.52
CA ILE A 253 5.97 -22.17 8.76
C ILE A 253 5.29 -22.60 7.44
N LEU A 254 4.91 -21.64 6.58
CA LEU A 254 4.36 -21.97 5.25
C LEU A 254 5.39 -22.71 4.36
N ALA A 255 6.66 -22.31 4.38
CA ALA A 255 7.71 -22.98 3.63
C ALA A 255 7.91 -24.43 4.13
N LEU A 256 7.90 -24.65 5.46
CA LEU A 256 8.01 -25.98 6.07
C LEU A 256 6.82 -26.91 5.80
N GLU A 257 5.67 -26.40 5.33
CA GLU A 257 4.58 -27.22 4.80
C GLU A 257 4.68 -27.42 3.27
N LEU A 258 5.14 -26.40 2.54
CA LEU A 258 5.07 -26.32 1.08
C LEU A 258 6.30 -26.89 0.33
N CYS A 259 7.45 -27.01 0.98
CA CYS A 259 8.74 -27.19 0.31
C CYS A 259 9.47 -28.47 0.74
N GLU A 260 10.06 -29.18 -0.21
CA GLU A 260 10.95 -30.33 0.06
C GLU A 260 12.37 -29.89 0.46
N GLU A 261 12.84 -28.77 -0.10
CA GLU A 261 14.10 -28.08 0.21
C GLU A 261 13.86 -26.56 0.33
N ILE A 262 14.46 -25.91 1.33
CA ILE A 262 14.30 -24.48 1.64
C ILE A 262 15.68 -23.84 1.80
N VAL A 263 16.01 -22.89 0.92
CA VAL A 263 17.18 -22.02 1.05
C VAL A 263 16.73 -20.62 1.48
N VAL A 264 17.27 -20.12 2.59
CA VAL A 264 16.93 -18.82 3.17
C VAL A 264 18.04 -17.80 2.87
N TYR A 265 17.65 -16.68 2.23
CA TYR A 265 18.55 -15.63 1.76
C TYR A 265 18.37 -14.34 2.57
N GLY A 266 19.47 -13.62 2.86
CA GLY A 266 19.44 -12.31 3.52
C GLY A 266 18.96 -12.34 4.97
N MET A 267 19.16 -13.45 5.68
CA MET A 267 18.91 -13.54 7.11
C MET A 267 20.24 -13.74 7.85
N VAL A 268 20.43 -13.00 8.94
CA VAL A 268 21.58 -13.16 9.86
C VAL A 268 21.24 -14.09 11.02
N SER A 269 22.27 -14.61 11.70
CA SER A 269 22.13 -15.40 12.92
C SER A 269 21.54 -14.60 14.10
N ASP A 270 21.21 -15.30 15.19
CA ASP A 270 20.82 -14.68 16.46
C ASP A 270 21.98 -14.10 17.28
N SER A 271 23.23 -14.41 16.91
CA SER A 271 24.45 -13.85 17.51
C SER A 271 24.92 -12.57 16.81
N TYR A 272 24.75 -12.46 15.49
CA TYR A 272 25.32 -11.42 14.62
C TYR A 272 25.25 -9.99 15.21
N CYS A 273 24.07 -9.54 15.62
CA CYS A 273 23.86 -8.20 16.20
C CYS A 273 24.36 -8.02 17.65
N ARG A 274 25.21 -8.93 18.14
CA ARG A 274 25.93 -8.87 19.42
C ARG A 274 27.45 -9.01 19.22
N GLU A 275 27.89 -9.34 18.03
CA GLU A 275 29.31 -9.44 17.67
C GLU A 275 29.90 -8.04 17.48
N LYS A 276 31.19 -7.87 17.81
CA LYS A 276 31.80 -6.52 17.90
C LYS A 276 32.13 -5.88 16.54
N SER A 277 32.07 -6.64 15.46
CA SER A 277 32.61 -6.26 14.14
C SER A 277 31.70 -6.75 13.00
N HIS A 278 30.43 -6.35 13.04
CA HIS A 278 29.50 -6.56 11.94
C HIS A 278 29.34 -5.27 11.10
N PRO A 279 29.20 -5.35 9.77
CA PRO A 279 28.84 -4.17 8.96
C PRO A 279 27.46 -3.65 9.36
N SER A 280 27.29 -2.32 9.25
CA SER A 280 25.98 -1.67 9.37
C SER A 280 25.30 -1.69 8.00
N VAL A 281 24.07 -2.21 7.96
CA VAL A 281 23.24 -2.35 6.75
C VAL A 281 21.84 -1.81 7.04
N PRO A 282 21.12 -1.29 6.03
CA PRO A 282 19.75 -0.81 6.26
C PRO A 282 18.83 -1.97 6.66
N TYR A 283 17.87 -1.72 7.54
CA TYR A 283 16.89 -2.71 7.98
C TYR A 283 16.09 -3.33 6.82
N HIS A 284 15.91 -2.58 5.72
CA HIS A 284 15.37 -3.08 4.46
C HIS A 284 16.26 -2.66 3.28
N TYR A 285 16.55 -3.57 2.34
CA TYR A 285 17.36 -3.26 1.15
C TYR A 285 16.77 -2.12 0.28
N PHE A 286 15.44 -1.99 0.29
CA PHE A 286 14.70 -1.00 -0.48
C PHE A 286 14.47 0.34 0.24
N GLU A 287 15.02 0.54 1.44
CA GLU A 287 14.87 1.79 2.21
C GLU A 287 16.16 2.61 2.23
N LYS A 288 16.02 3.95 2.13
CA LYS A 288 17.14 4.89 2.00
C LYS A 288 17.88 5.14 3.33
N GLY A 289 18.50 4.11 3.90
CA GLY A 289 19.46 4.21 5.01
C GLY A 289 18.94 4.87 6.29
N ARG A 290 17.63 4.78 6.57
CA ARG A 290 16.98 5.47 7.70
C ARG A 290 16.93 4.69 9.02
N LEU A 291 17.14 3.38 8.96
CA LEU A 291 17.10 2.44 10.08
C LEU A 291 18.19 1.40 9.84
N ASP A 292 19.06 1.17 10.82
CA ASP A 292 20.03 0.07 10.81
C ASP A 292 19.35 -1.26 11.19
N GLU A 293 19.78 -2.36 10.56
CA GLU A 293 19.20 -3.69 10.80
C GLU A 293 19.30 -4.12 12.27
N CYS A 294 20.49 -4.02 12.86
CA CYS A 294 20.76 -4.52 14.20
C CYS A 294 20.16 -3.63 15.28
N GLN A 295 20.17 -2.30 15.10
CA GLN A 295 19.43 -1.38 15.96
C GLN A 295 17.93 -1.71 15.97
N MET A 296 17.33 -2.00 14.80
CA MET A 296 15.92 -2.34 14.71
C MET A 296 15.61 -3.71 15.35
N TYR A 297 16.46 -4.71 15.12
CA TYR A 297 16.31 -6.03 15.78
C TYR A 297 16.43 -5.94 17.30
N LEU A 298 17.47 -5.27 17.82
CA LEU A 298 17.69 -5.12 19.27
C LEU A 298 16.56 -4.32 19.95
N ALA A 299 16.12 -3.21 19.35
CA ALA A 299 15.03 -2.41 19.87
C ALA A 299 13.71 -3.19 19.95
N HIS A 300 13.39 -3.99 18.93
CA HIS A 300 12.20 -4.84 18.96
C HIS A 300 12.34 -6.03 19.92
N GLU A 301 13.50 -6.68 20.00
CA GLU A 301 13.74 -7.79 20.94
C GLU A 301 13.56 -7.35 22.40
N GLN A 302 14.05 -6.16 22.74
CA GLN A 302 14.01 -5.60 24.11
C GLN A 302 12.67 -4.94 24.47
N ALA A 303 11.89 -4.46 23.49
CA ALA A 303 10.67 -3.70 23.75
C ALA A 303 9.63 -4.49 24.59
N PRO A 304 9.08 -3.93 25.67
CA PRO A 304 8.31 -4.70 26.66
C PRO A 304 6.96 -5.22 26.14
N ARG A 305 6.34 -4.53 25.16
CA ARG A 305 5.08 -4.91 24.51
C ARG A 305 5.04 -4.40 23.06
N SER A 306 4.14 -4.97 22.27
CA SER A 306 3.77 -4.56 20.91
C SER A 306 4.89 -4.62 19.86
N ALA A 307 5.91 -5.46 20.08
CA ALA A 307 7.07 -5.61 19.19
C ALA A 307 7.28 -7.08 18.75
N HIS A 308 8.18 -7.25 17.78
CA HIS A 308 8.63 -8.55 17.28
C HIS A 308 9.80 -9.11 18.10
N ARG A 309 9.97 -10.43 18.11
CA ARG A 309 11.13 -11.08 18.76
C ARG A 309 12.09 -11.62 17.71
N PHE A 310 12.59 -10.72 16.85
CA PHE A 310 13.37 -11.07 15.66
C PHE A 310 14.62 -11.91 15.93
N ILE A 311 15.27 -11.73 17.08
CA ILE A 311 16.47 -12.49 17.49
C ILE A 311 16.04 -13.84 18.07
N THR A 312 14.99 -13.88 18.90
CA THR A 312 14.42 -15.16 19.36
C THR A 312 13.93 -16.01 18.18
N GLU A 313 13.23 -15.42 17.20
CA GLU A 313 12.76 -16.12 16.00
C GLU A 313 13.93 -16.71 15.19
N LYS A 314 15.00 -15.92 14.94
CA LYS A 314 16.25 -16.43 14.32
C LYS A 314 16.86 -17.59 15.09
N ALA A 315 16.90 -17.51 16.43
CA ALA A 315 17.41 -18.59 17.29
C ALA A 315 16.55 -19.87 17.20
N VAL A 316 15.26 -19.77 16.85
CA VAL A 316 14.44 -20.94 16.52
C VAL A 316 14.81 -21.48 15.13
N PHE A 317 14.87 -20.63 14.11
CA PHE A 317 15.16 -21.07 12.74
C PHE A 317 16.54 -21.74 12.61
N SER A 318 17.55 -21.22 13.32
CA SER A 318 18.89 -21.82 13.49
C SER A 318 18.83 -23.26 14.02
N ARG A 319 17.90 -23.56 14.93
CA ARG A 319 17.66 -24.93 15.42
C ARG A 319 16.81 -25.77 14.48
N TRP A 320 15.98 -25.17 13.63
CA TRP A 320 15.23 -25.90 12.61
C TRP A 320 16.16 -26.41 11.51
N ALA A 321 17.10 -25.60 11.01
CA ALA A 321 18.16 -26.05 10.11
C ALA A 321 18.94 -27.24 10.70
N LYS A 322 19.44 -27.09 11.93
CA LYS A 322 20.20 -28.15 12.64
C LYS A 322 19.39 -29.42 12.98
N LYS A 323 18.07 -29.43 12.79
CA LYS A 323 17.17 -30.57 13.06
C LYS A 323 16.44 -31.10 11.81
N ARG A 324 16.49 -30.38 10.69
CA ARG A 324 15.76 -30.70 9.46
C ARG A 324 16.71 -30.49 8.28
N PRO A 325 17.15 -31.54 7.56
CA PRO A 325 18.10 -31.44 6.44
C PRO A 325 17.44 -30.88 5.16
N LEU A 326 16.51 -29.94 5.32
CA LEU A 326 15.73 -29.27 4.27
C LEU A 326 15.68 -27.75 4.48
N VAL A 327 16.47 -27.19 5.40
CA VAL A 327 16.52 -25.74 5.66
C VAL A 327 17.96 -25.27 5.77
N ASP A 328 18.47 -24.70 4.68
CA ASP A 328 19.80 -24.10 4.61
C ASP A 328 19.75 -22.57 4.64
N PHE A 329 20.77 -21.96 5.24
CA PHE A 329 20.92 -20.51 5.36
C PHE A 329 22.14 -20.07 4.57
N LEU A 330 21.92 -19.39 3.43
CA LEU A 330 22.98 -19.15 2.44
C LEU A 330 23.61 -17.77 2.64
N GLN A 331 24.45 -17.68 3.68
CA GLN A 331 25.41 -16.61 3.92
C GLN A 331 26.48 -17.14 4.91
N GLU A 332 27.73 -16.66 4.84
CA GLU A 332 28.79 -17.03 5.80
C GLU A 332 28.43 -16.73 7.27
N LEU A 333 27.47 -15.83 7.50
CA LEU A 333 26.99 -15.35 8.80
C LEU A 333 26.20 -16.37 9.64
N PHE A 334 26.13 -17.64 9.24
CA PHE A 334 25.41 -18.70 9.94
C PHE A 334 26.26 -19.91 10.37
N LEU A 335 27.53 -19.98 9.94
CA LEU A 335 28.46 -21.03 10.36
C LEU A 335 29.18 -20.63 11.66
N PRO A 336 29.21 -21.50 12.70
CA PRO A 336 30.16 -21.34 13.80
C PRO A 336 31.58 -21.71 13.31
N GLU A 337 32.61 -21.03 13.83
CA GLU A 337 34.00 -21.40 13.54
C GLU A 337 34.29 -22.87 13.90
N ALA A 338 34.97 -23.57 13.00
CA ALA A 338 35.43 -24.94 13.25
C ALA A 338 36.61 -24.92 14.24
N PRO A 339 36.58 -25.69 15.35
CA PRO A 339 37.60 -25.60 16.39
C PRO A 339 38.92 -26.28 15.99
N GLY A 340 39.90 -25.48 15.58
CA GLY A 340 41.33 -25.79 15.66
C GLY A 340 41.94 -26.61 14.51
N GLY A 341 42.38 -25.91 13.45
CA GLY A 341 43.34 -26.43 12.46
C GLY A 341 44.75 -25.88 12.70
N ARG A 342 45.78 -26.75 12.72
CA ARG A 342 47.19 -26.33 12.86
C ARG A 342 47.76 -25.81 11.52
N GLN A 343 48.53 -24.73 11.56
CA GLN A 343 49.41 -24.35 10.45
C GLN A 343 50.66 -25.27 10.42
N PRO A 344 51.10 -25.76 9.25
CA PRO A 344 52.48 -26.17 9.00
C PRO A 344 53.36 -24.97 8.59
N ALA A 345 54.69 -25.17 8.57
CA ALA A 345 55.69 -24.10 8.51
C ALA A 345 56.20 -23.74 7.09
N GLU A 346 57.23 -22.89 7.05
CA GLU A 346 57.76 -22.15 5.90
C GLU A 346 58.44 -22.97 4.79
N GLY A 347 58.55 -22.36 3.60
CA GLY A 347 59.39 -22.78 2.47
C GLY A 347 59.68 -21.55 1.57
N SER A 348 60.85 -21.46 0.95
CA SER A 348 61.44 -20.17 0.52
C SER A 348 62.10 -20.18 -0.88
N LEU A 349 62.83 -19.08 -1.21
CA LEU A 349 63.41 -18.67 -2.52
C LEU A 349 62.37 -18.10 -3.53
N GLY A 350 62.70 -17.09 -4.35
CA GLY A 350 63.93 -16.30 -4.46
C GLY A 350 63.77 -15.02 -5.31
N THR A 351 64.70 -14.07 -5.18
CA THR A 351 64.73 -12.73 -5.82
C THR A 351 65.81 -12.71 -6.96
N PRO A 352 66.24 -11.58 -7.60
CA PRO A 352 65.86 -10.17 -7.45
C PRO A 352 65.71 -9.37 -8.78
N PHE A 353 65.33 -8.08 -8.69
CA PHE A 353 66.24 -6.95 -9.00
C PHE A 353 65.59 -5.58 -8.68
N SER A 354 66.38 -4.67 -8.12
CA SER A 354 66.10 -3.23 -7.93
C SER A 354 67.37 -2.43 -8.25
N PRO A 355 67.28 -1.11 -8.48
CA PRO A 355 67.58 -0.12 -7.43
C PRO A 355 66.35 0.76 -7.09
N LEU A 356 66.11 1.29 -5.87
CA LEU A 356 66.91 2.16 -4.98
C LEU A 356 67.09 3.59 -5.55
N GLN A 357 67.18 4.70 -4.79
CA GLN A 357 67.45 5.05 -3.36
C GLN A 357 66.71 6.39 -3.05
N LEU A 358 66.57 7.01 -1.86
CA LEU A 358 66.51 6.73 -0.39
C LEU A 358 66.30 8.13 0.29
N LEU A 359 65.67 8.40 1.45
CA LEU A 359 64.78 7.68 2.38
C LEU A 359 63.77 8.70 3.03
N GLN A 360 63.49 8.93 4.33
CA GLN A 360 63.96 8.45 5.66
C GLN A 360 62.81 8.57 6.72
N LEU A 361 63.12 8.24 7.99
CA LEU A 361 62.26 8.10 9.19
C LEU A 361 63.09 8.61 10.43
N PRO A 362 62.73 8.49 11.76
CA PRO A 362 61.69 7.70 12.48
C PRO A 362 60.97 8.47 13.66
N GLY A 363 60.25 7.92 14.68
CA GLY A 363 59.83 6.55 15.09
C GLY A 363 59.13 6.44 16.48
N CYS A 364 58.72 5.21 16.88
CA CYS A 364 57.84 4.70 17.99
C CYS A 364 58.24 4.90 19.50
N GLU A 365 57.41 4.67 20.56
CA GLU A 365 55.91 4.61 20.71
C GLU A 365 55.29 4.61 22.18
N PRO A 366 55.37 3.59 23.08
CA PRO A 366 54.16 3.14 23.84
C PRO A 366 54.21 3.03 25.41
N THR A 367 53.06 2.63 26.02
CA THR A 367 52.78 1.89 27.33
C THR A 367 51.82 2.53 28.38
N SER A 368 51.52 1.83 29.50
CA SER A 368 50.19 1.78 30.20
C SER A 368 50.23 1.78 31.79
N PRO A 369 49.09 1.88 32.53
CA PRO A 369 49.02 2.30 33.97
C PRO A 369 48.93 1.16 35.02
N PRO A 370 49.15 1.42 36.35
CA PRO A 370 48.02 1.50 37.32
C PRO A 370 48.24 2.53 38.50
N PRO A 371 47.95 2.26 39.80
CA PRO A 371 46.73 2.58 40.56
C PRO A 371 46.91 3.66 41.67
N GLY A 372 45.93 3.87 42.56
CA GLY A 372 46.02 4.84 43.69
C GLY A 372 45.45 4.34 45.04
N PRO A 373 45.62 5.11 46.14
CA PRO A 373 44.65 5.13 47.24
C PRO A 373 44.38 6.54 47.85
N ARG A 374 43.76 6.61 49.04
CA ARG A 374 43.22 7.82 49.74
C ARG A 374 44.07 8.24 50.96
N ALA A 375 44.05 9.53 51.37
CA ALA A 375 43.58 10.00 52.71
C ALA A 375 43.98 11.46 53.11
N GLY A 376 42.97 12.32 53.40
CA GLY A 376 43.01 13.42 54.39
C GLY A 376 43.95 14.65 54.20
N ARG A 377 43.93 15.70 55.07
CA ARG A 377 42.84 16.28 55.92
C ARG A 377 43.23 17.65 56.55
N TRP A 378 42.75 18.78 56.00
CA TRP A 378 42.85 20.18 56.53
C TRP A 378 44.31 20.72 56.67
N LEU A 379 44.64 22.03 56.75
CA LEU A 379 43.93 23.25 57.20
C LEU A 379 44.08 24.46 56.24
N LEU A 380 43.34 25.55 56.51
CA LEU A 380 43.42 26.87 55.88
C LEU A 380 44.43 27.78 56.63
N PRO A 381 44.82 28.96 56.08
CA PRO A 381 44.00 30.17 56.34
C PRO A 381 43.43 30.87 55.09
N LEU A 382 42.32 31.56 55.29
CA LEU A 382 41.67 32.46 54.32
C LEU A 382 42.19 33.90 54.49
N SER A 383 42.21 34.71 53.41
CA SER A 383 41.82 36.15 53.43
C SER A 383 42.13 37.02 52.18
N ARG A 384 42.30 36.49 50.94
CA ARG A 384 42.54 37.39 49.76
C ARG A 384 41.79 37.17 48.44
N ARG A 385 40.73 36.34 48.39
CA ARG A 385 39.84 36.24 47.21
C ARG A 385 38.36 36.43 47.56
N ARG A 386 37.89 37.68 47.55
CA ARG A 386 36.45 38.04 47.61
C ARG A 386 36.07 39.28 46.80
N ARG A 387 36.73 39.53 45.66
CA ARG A 387 36.31 40.54 44.66
C ARG A 387 36.24 40.00 43.23
N GLU A 388 37.21 39.18 42.80
CA GLU A 388 37.28 38.67 41.41
C GLU A 388 36.15 37.70 41.01
N MET A 389 35.46 37.07 41.98
CA MET A 389 34.41 36.07 41.71
C MET A 389 32.98 36.65 41.57
N SER A 390 32.76 37.96 41.76
CA SER A 390 31.43 38.56 41.54
C SER A 390 31.15 38.77 40.05
N SER A 391 32.07 39.48 39.37
CA SER A 391 31.95 39.86 37.95
C SER A 391 31.60 38.67 37.03
N ASN A 392 32.30 37.55 37.17
CA ASN A 392 32.08 36.37 36.32
C ASN A 392 30.75 35.65 36.61
N LYS A 393 30.13 35.87 37.78
CA LYS A 393 28.79 35.36 38.10
C LYS A 393 27.69 36.31 37.63
N GLU A 394 27.90 37.62 37.78
CA GLU A 394 27.02 38.67 37.27
C GLU A 394 27.00 38.70 35.73
N GLN A 395 28.14 38.58 35.05
CA GLN A 395 28.19 38.45 33.59
C GLN A 395 27.46 37.20 33.09
N ARG A 396 27.60 36.05 33.77
CA ARG A 396 26.87 34.83 33.37
C ARG A 396 25.36 34.96 33.60
N SER A 397 24.92 35.55 34.71
CA SER A 397 23.51 35.87 34.92
C SER A 397 23.00 36.90 33.91
N ALA A 398 23.77 37.94 33.59
CA ALA A 398 23.41 38.94 32.59
C ALA A 398 23.31 38.33 31.20
N VAL A 399 24.22 37.44 30.79
CA VAL A 399 24.12 36.68 29.54
C VAL A 399 22.88 35.79 29.54
N PHE A 400 22.55 35.10 30.64
CA PHE A 400 21.30 34.31 30.71
C PHE A 400 20.04 35.19 30.67
N VAL A 401 20.04 36.36 31.31
CA VAL A 401 18.92 37.32 31.27
C VAL A 401 18.78 37.95 29.89
N ILE A 402 19.89 38.31 29.23
CA ILE A 402 19.90 38.82 27.85
C ILE A 402 19.47 37.72 26.88
N LEU A 403 19.94 36.48 27.03
CA LEU A 403 19.53 35.37 26.18
C LEU A 403 18.04 35.03 26.40
N PHE A 404 17.56 35.02 27.64
CA PHE A 404 16.14 34.82 27.95
C PHE A 404 15.29 35.99 27.46
N ALA A 405 15.76 37.23 27.56
CA ALA A 405 15.09 38.40 27.01
C ALA A 405 15.08 38.38 25.48
N LEU A 406 16.16 37.98 24.81
CA LEU A 406 16.22 37.82 23.35
C LEU A 406 15.36 36.65 22.88
N ILE A 407 15.32 35.52 23.58
CA ILE A 407 14.42 34.41 23.30
C ILE A 407 12.97 34.81 23.56
N THR A 408 12.68 35.57 24.62
CA THR A 408 11.34 36.09 24.91
C THR A 408 10.92 37.14 23.88
N ILE A 409 11.83 38.02 23.45
CA ILE A 409 11.62 38.97 22.34
C ILE A 409 11.47 38.22 21.02
N LEU A 410 12.15 37.10 20.78
CA LEU A 410 11.98 36.27 19.59
C LEU A 410 10.65 35.49 19.62
N ILE A 411 10.21 35.03 20.79
CA ILE A 411 8.89 34.41 21.00
C ILE A 411 7.79 35.46 20.85
N LEU A 412 7.96 36.67 21.42
CA LEU A 412 7.03 37.77 21.27
C LEU A 412 7.02 38.33 19.85
N TYR A 413 8.17 38.47 19.17
CA TYR A 413 8.27 38.93 17.78
C TYR A 413 7.73 37.89 16.80
N SER A 414 7.97 36.60 17.03
CA SER A 414 7.32 35.53 16.25
C SER A 414 5.83 35.39 16.55
N SER A 415 5.38 35.72 17.78
CA SER A 415 3.94 35.80 18.13
C SER A 415 3.27 37.05 17.56
N ASN A 416 3.96 38.20 17.50
CA ASN A 416 3.42 39.41 16.87
C ASN A 416 3.43 39.29 15.34
N SER A 417 4.45 38.62 14.77
CA SER A 417 4.46 38.16 13.37
C SER A 417 3.48 37.00 13.11
N ALA A 418 2.92 36.38 14.15
CA ALA A 418 1.78 35.47 14.06
C ALA A 418 0.43 36.20 14.18
N ASN A 419 0.40 37.40 14.77
CA ASN A 419 -0.79 38.24 14.90
C ASN A 419 -1.17 39.04 13.65
N GLU A 420 -0.41 38.95 12.54
CA GLU A 420 -1.06 39.02 11.23
C GLU A 420 -1.97 37.80 11.04
N VAL A 421 -3.18 37.92 11.60
CA VAL A 421 -4.37 37.26 11.08
C VAL A 421 -4.38 37.55 9.58
N PHE A 422 -4.33 36.49 8.75
CA PHE A 422 -4.35 36.62 7.30
C PHE A 422 -5.74 37.08 6.83
N HIS A 423 -6.07 38.34 7.08
CA HIS A 423 -7.26 38.98 6.57
C HIS A 423 -7.26 38.82 5.06
N TYR A 424 -8.19 37.99 4.57
CA TYR A 424 -8.82 38.30 3.30
C TYR A 424 -9.59 39.57 3.59
N GLY A 425 -9.11 40.69 3.04
CA GLY A 425 -9.81 41.96 3.15
C GLY A 425 -11.26 41.76 2.70
N SER A 426 -12.18 42.50 3.30
CA SER A 426 -13.59 42.44 2.93
C SER A 426 -13.74 42.44 1.41
N LEU A 427 -14.60 41.57 0.86
CA LEU A 427 -14.84 41.42 -0.59
C LEU A 427 -15.56 42.65 -1.21
N ARG A 428 -15.41 43.82 -0.59
CA ARG A 428 -15.87 45.13 -1.06
C ARG A 428 -15.06 45.58 -2.27
N GLY A 429 -15.73 45.69 -3.40
CA GLY A 429 -15.57 46.89 -4.23
C GLY A 429 -14.48 46.90 -5.29
N ARG A 430 -13.93 45.75 -5.73
CA ARG A 430 -13.36 45.68 -7.09
C ARG A 430 -14.44 45.27 -8.08
N SER A 431 -14.99 46.26 -8.78
CA SER A 431 -15.95 46.08 -9.88
C SER A 431 -15.28 45.40 -11.08
N ARG A 432 -15.13 44.08 -10.99
CA ARG A 432 -14.90 43.19 -12.14
C ARG A 432 -16.23 42.58 -12.52
N ARG A 433 -16.54 42.57 -13.82
CA ARG A 433 -17.68 41.79 -14.33
C ARG A 433 -17.46 40.31 -13.94
N PRO A 434 -18.45 39.62 -13.35
CA PRO A 434 -18.29 38.22 -12.99
C PRO A 434 -17.90 37.37 -14.21
N ILE A 435 -16.96 36.45 -14.01
CA ILE A 435 -16.45 35.59 -15.08
C ILE A 435 -17.56 34.60 -15.42
N ASN A 436 -18.25 34.78 -16.56
CA ASN A 436 -19.34 33.91 -16.95
C ASN A 436 -18.83 32.48 -17.24
N LEU A 437 -18.88 31.62 -16.22
CA LEU A 437 -18.41 30.23 -16.26
C LEU A 437 -19.21 29.38 -17.25
N LYS A 438 -20.50 29.69 -17.49
CA LYS A 438 -21.29 29.04 -18.55
C LYS A 438 -20.74 29.29 -19.97
N LYS A 439 -19.88 30.31 -20.17
CA LYS A 439 -19.14 30.54 -21.43
C LYS A 439 -17.78 29.83 -21.51
N TRP A 440 -17.38 29.05 -20.51
CA TRP A 440 -16.18 28.22 -20.62
C TRP A 440 -16.45 27.05 -21.57
N SER A 441 -15.47 26.72 -22.40
CA SER A 441 -15.57 25.60 -23.34
C SER A 441 -15.38 24.28 -22.59
N ILE A 442 -16.45 23.47 -22.53
CA ILE A 442 -16.41 22.15 -21.90
C ILE A 442 -15.50 21.20 -22.70
N THR A 443 -15.54 21.27 -24.04
CA THR A 443 -14.79 20.36 -24.93
C THR A 443 -13.27 20.48 -24.79
N ASP A 444 -12.77 21.69 -24.54
CA ASP A 444 -11.31 21.95 -24.38
C ASP A 444 -10.86 21.90 -22.91
N GLY A 445 -11.83 21.87 -21.98
CA GLY A 445 -11.59 21.82 -20.54
C GLY A 445 -11.22 20.43 -20.01
N TYR A 446 -11.80 19.38 -20.62
CA TYR A 446 -11.80 18.03 -20.06
C TYR A 446 -11.42 16.98 -21.11
N VAL A 447 -10.22 16.43 -20.99
CA VAL A 447 -9.66 15.44 -21.94
C VAL A 447 -10.13 14.04 -21.54
N PRO A 448 -10.77 13.26 -22.43
CA PRO A 448 -11.15 11.88 -22.12
C PRO A 448 -9.93 11.00 -21.86
N ILE A 449 -9.96 10.27 -20.73
CA ILE A 449 -9.01 9.21 -20.34
C ILE A 449 -9.55 7.84 -20.79
N LEU A 450 -10.87 7.70 -20.73
CA LEU A 450 -11.65 6.51 -21.01
C LEU A 450 -12.99 6.92 -21.63
N GLY A 451 -13.38 6.23 -22.70
CA GLY A 451 -14.42 6.68 -23.64
C GLY A 451 -13.83 7.54 -24.76
N ASN A 452 -14.56 7.65 -25.87
CA ASN A 452 -14.20 8.47 -27.03
C ASN A 452 -15.08 9.74 -27.18
N LYS A 453 -15.96 9.99 -26.20
CA LYS A 453 -16.86 11.15 -26.18
C LYS A 453 -16.21 12.32 -25.46
N THR A 454 -16.62 13.54 -25.79
CA THR A 454 -16.45 14.71 -24.92
C THR A 454 -17.29 14.55 -23.65
N LEU A 455 -16.93 15.25 -22.57
CA LEU A 455 -17.74 15.28 -21.33
C LEU A 455 -19.20 15.62 -21.69
N PRO A 456 -20.21 14.85 -21.25
CA PRO A 456 -21.58 14.97 -21.74
C PRO A 456 -22.21 16.32 -21.47
N SER A 457 -23.27 16.62 -22.23
CA SER A 457 -23.96 17.90 -22.26
C SER A 457 -24.54 18.34 -20.92
N ARG A 458 -24.82 19.64 -20.82
CA ARG A 458 -25.34 20.32 -19.62
C ARG A 458 -26.57 19.61 -19.04
N CYS A 459 -26.65 19.63 -17.71
CA CYS A 459 -27.87 19.30 -16.98
C CYS A 459 -28.63 20.60 -16.65
N HIS A 460 -29.95 20.54 -16.48
CA HIS A 460 -30.68 21.68 -15.96
C HIS A 460 -30.54 21.80 -14.43
N GLN A 461 -30.83 20.73 -13.69
CA GLN A 461 -30.77 20.71 -12.22
C GLN A 461 -29.72 19.74 -11.67
N CYS A 462 -28.69 20.29 -11.03
CA CYS A 462 -27.67 19.50 -10.33
C CYS A 462 -27.84 19.53 -8.82
N VAL A 463 -27.45 18.43 -8.17
CA VAL A 463 -27.26 18.37 -6.71
C VAL A 463 -25.82 17.95 -6.38
N ILE A 464 -25.11 18.75 -5.59
CA ILE A 464 -23.84 18.39 -4.98
C ILE A 464 -24.14 17.77 -3.62
N VAL A 465 -23.70 16.54 -3.40
CA VAL A 465 -23.77 15.87 -2.10
C VAL A 465 -22.35 15.77 -1.53
N THR A 466 -22.08 16.47 -0.43
CA THR A 466 -20.77 16.45 0.22
C THR A 466 -20.54 15.16 1.01
N SER A 467 -19.39 15.05 1.66
CA SER A 467 -19.06 14.01 2.63
C SER A 467 -19.47 14.32 4.08
N SER A 468 -20.07 15.48 4.39
CA SER A 468 -20.20 15.96 5.78
C SER A 468 -21.27 15.21 6.60
N SER A 469 -21.06 15.14 7.92
CA SER A 469 -21.92 14.42 8.87
C SER A 469 -23.29 15.06 9.12
N HIS A 470 -23.52 16.32 8.70
CA HIS A 470 -24.84 16.97 8.77
C HIS A 470 -25.93 16.27 7.96
N LEU A 471 -25.56 15.35 7.06
CA LEU A 471 -26.49 14.53 6.30
C LEU A 471 -27.04 13.34 7.10
N LEU A 472 -26.39 12.91 8.18
CA LEU A 472 -26.80 11.71 8.93
C LEU A 472 -28.16 11.90 9.62
N GLY A 473 -29.08 10.97 9.40
CA GLY A 473 -30.45 10.99 9.93
C GLY A 473 -31.42 11.93 9.21
N THR A 474 -30.99 12.66 8.18
CA THR A 474 -31.83 13.61 7.42
C THR A 474 -32.85 12.92 6.50
N LYS A 475 -32.61 11.66 6.12
CA LYS A 475 -33.45 10.88 5.18
C LYS A 475 -33.64 11.50 3.78
N LEU A 476 -32.70 12.33 3.34
CA LEU A 476 -32.78 13.05 2.05
C LEU A 476 -32.53 12.17 0.81
N GLY A 477 -32.18 10.88 0.97
CA GLY A 477 -31.89 9.98 -0.14
C GLY A 477 -32.97 9.99 -1.24
N PRO A 478 -34.26 9.74 -0.92
CA PRO A 478 -35.36 9.77 -1.90
C PRO A 478 -35.67 11.16 -2.50
N GLU A 479 -35.01 12.23 -2.06
CA GLU A 479 -35.05 13.56 -2.68
C GLU A 479 -33.85 13.73 -3.62
N ILE A 480 -32.64 13.43 -3.14
CA ILE A 480 -31.39 13.44 -3.91
C ILE A 480 -31.47 12.56 -5.17
N GLU A 481 -32.17 11.43 -5.10
CA GLU A 481 -32.42 10.52 -6.24
C GLU A 481 -33.20 11.19 -7.40
N ARG A 482 -34.09 12.16 -7.10
CA ARG A 482 -34.94 12.84 -8.11
C ARG A 482 -34.17 13.85 -8.95
N ALA A 483 -33.04 14.34 -8.45
CA ALA A 483 -32.20 15.28 -9.17
C ALA A 483 -31.72 14.67 -10.49
N GLU A 484 -31.73 15.45 -11.56
CA GLU A 484 -31.26 15.03 -12.88
C GLU A 484 -29.79 14.55 -12.80
N CYS A 485 -28.92 15.40 -12.25
CA CYS A 485 -27.48 15.14 -12.12
C CYS A 485 -27.00 15.21 -10.66
N THR A 486 -26.54 14.08 -10.12
CA THR A 486 -25.98 13.97 -8.77
C THR A 486 -24.45 14.00 -8.82
N ILE A 487 -23.83 14.98 -8.17
CA ILE A 487 -22.37 15.18 -8.14
C ILE A 487 -21.83 14.84 -6.75
N ARG A 488 -20.80 14.00 -6.68
CA ARG A 488 -20.12 13.60 -5.43
C ARG A 488 -18.61 13.83 -5.50
N MET A 489 -17.95 13.87 -4.35
CA MET A 489 -16.52 14.16 -4.23
C MET A 489 -15.74 12.94 -3.71
N ASN A 490 -14.55 12.72 -4.27
CA ASN A 490 -13.57 11.70 -3.86
C ASN A 490 -14.25 10.33 -3.61
N ASP A 491 -13.95 9.67 -2.49
CA ASP A 491 -14.39 8.30 -2.16
C ASP A 491 -15.66 8.23 -1.29
N ALA A 492 -16.46 9.32 -1.19
CA ALA A 492 -17.66 9.37 -0.37
C ALA A 492 -18.65 8.22 -0.72
N PRO A 493 -18.95 7.28 0.21
CA PRO A 493 -19.68 6.06 -0.09
C PRO A 493 -21.19 6.23 0.10
N THR A 494 -21.99 5.60 -0.76
CA THR A 494 -23.45 5.57 -0.65
C THR A 494 -23.95 4.33 0.10
N THR A 495 -23.27 3.20 -0.07
CA THR A 495 -23.59 1.92 0.60
C THR A 495 -23.59 2.07 2.12
N GLY A 496 -24.72 1.77 2.75
CA GLY A 496 -24.93 1.93 4.21
C GLY A 496 -25.39 3.33 4.65
N TYR A 497 -25.43 4.30 3.74
CA TYR A 497 -25.84 5.69 4.00
C TYR A 497 -26.98 6.15 3.07
N SER A 498 -27.46 5.29 2.17
CA SER A 498 -28.34 5.62 1.05
C SER A 498 -29.69 6.22 1.44
N ALA A 499 -30.18 5.95 2.66
CA ALA A 499 -31.38 6.60 3.19
C ALA A 499 -31.18 8.12 3.34
N ASP A 500 -29.99 8.54 3.75
CA ASP A 500 -29.63 9.94 3.99
C ASP A 500 -29.03 10.60 2.74
N VAL A 501 -28.10 9.94 2.05
CA VAL A 501 -27.28 10.56 0.99
C VAL A 501 -27.66 10.10 -0.43
N GLY A 502 -28.59 9.16 -0.58
CA GLY A 502 -28.93 8.53 -1.86
C GLY A 502 -27.88 7.54 -2.38
N ASN A 503 -28.20 6.79 -3.42
CA ASN A 503 -27.33 5.88 -4.16
C ASN A 503 -26.84 6.48 -5.50
N LYS A 504 -27.70 7.19 -6.23
CA LYS A 504 -27.38 7.79 -7.53
C LYS A 504 -26.13 8.66 -7.47
N THR A 505 -25.33 8.57 -8.52
CA THR A 505 -24.14 9.41 -8.76
C THR A 505 -24.01 9.53 -10.27
N THR A 506 -24.18 10.73 -10.82
CA THR A 506 -23.98 11.03 -12.24
C THR A 506 -22.52 11.42 -12.51
N PHE A 507 -21.94 12.25 -11.64
CA PHE A 507 -20.54 12.68 -11.72
C PHE A 507 -19.83 12.46 -10.37
N ARG A 508 -18.55 12.07 -10.42
CA ARG A 508 -17.69 11.97 -9.24
C ARG A 508 -16.37 12.68 -9.47
N VAL A 509 -16.18 13.82 -8.81
CA VAL A 509 -14.96 14.64 -8.92
C VAL A 509 -13.95 14.13 -7.90
N VAL A 510 -12.79 13.64 -8.38
CA VAL A 510 -11.76 13.02 -7.53
C VAL A 510 -10.47 13.82 -7.61
N ALA A 511 -10.01 14.35 -6.47
CA ALA A 511 -8.72 15.03 -6.39
C ALA A 511 -7.63 14.07 -5.90
N HIS A 512 -6.69 13.71 -6.77
CA HIS A 512 -5.51 12.94 -6.37
C HIS A 512 -4.30 13.87 -6.17
N SER A 513 -3.64 13.78 -5.03
CA SER A 513 -2.48 14.63 -4.65
C SER A 513 -1.24 14.46 -5.54
N SER A 514 -1.27 13.58 -6.55
CA SER A 514 -0.24 13.44 -7.59
C SER A 514 -0.67 13.89 -8.99
N VAL A 515 -1.80 14.61 -9.16
CA VAL A 515 -2.25 15.13 -10.47
C VAL A 515 -1.19 15.99 -11.17
N TYR A 516 -0.29 16.62 -10.41
CA TYR A 516 0.87 17.36 -10.93
C TYR A 516 1.79 16.53 -11.87
N ARG A 517 1.70 15.18 -11.85
CA ARG A 517 2.43 14.27 -12.76
C ARG A 517 1.64 13.84 -14.00
N MET A 518 0.49 14.46 -14.33
CA MET A 518 -0.28 14.16 -15.55
C MET A 518 0.26 14.84 -16.83
N GLN A 519 1.44 15.47 -16.81
CA GLN A 519 2.12 15.99 -18.02
C GLN A 519 2.55 14.91 -19.04
N LYS A 520 2.32 13.61 -18.77
CA LYS A 520 2.48 12.54 -19.75
C LYS A 520 1.20 11.67 -19.80
N PRO A 521 0.62 11.39 -20.99
CA PRO A 521 -0.56 10.51 -21.16
C PRO A 521 -0.37 9.03 -20.75
N GLN A 522 0.73 8.70 -20.08
CA GLN A 522 1.19 7.35 -19.75
C GLN A 522 1.25 7.11 -18.21
N GLY A 523 0.70 8.03 -17.42
CA GLY A 523 0.76 7.98 -15.95
C GLY A 523 0.02 6.78 -15.33
N SER A 524 0.49 6.31 -14.18
CA SER A 524 -0.11 5.17 -13.46
C SER A 524 -1.62 5.36 -13.19
N LEU A 525 -2.06 6.58 -12.87
CA LEU A 525 -3.47 6.91 -12.63
C LEU A 525 -4.36 6.68 -13.88
N VAL A 526 -3.88 7.10 -15.06
CA VAL A 526 -4.55 6.87 -16.35
C VAL A 526 -4.70 5.37 -16.61
N ARG A 527 -3.65 4.57 -16.32
CA ARG A 527 -3.69 3.11 -16.48
C ARG A 527 -4.61 2.40 -15.48
N ILE A 528 -4.91 2.96 -14.29
CA ILE A 528 -5.98 2.41 -13.42
C ILE A 528 -7.33 2.64 -14.07
N ILE A 529 -7.59 3.88 -14.48
CA ILE A 529 -8.87 4.33 -15.03
C ILE A 529 -9.21 3.54 -16.31
N GLN A 530 -8.25 3.39 -17.22
CA GLN A 530 -8.43 2.61 -18.45
C GLN A 530 -8.75 1.14 -18.17
N ARG A 531 -8.18 0.53 -17.11
CA ARG A 531 -8.49 -0.85 -16.72
C ARG A 531 -9.82 -0.97 -15.98
N ALA A 532 -10.20 0.01 -15.17
CA ALA A 532 -11.53 0.08 -14.60
C ALA A 532 -12.59 0.11 -15.70
N GLY A 533 -12.35 0.82 -16.81
CA GLY A 533 -13.21 0.79 -18.00
C GLY A 533 -13.34 -0.56 -18.70
N LEU A 534 -12.35 -1.46 -18.59
CA LEU A 534 -12.48 -2.83 -19.10
C LEU A 534 -13.41 -3.70 -18.22
N VAL A 535 -13.60 -3.33 -16.95
CA VAL A 535 -14.51 -3.99 -16.00
C VAL A 535 -15.90 -3.32 -15.99
N PHE A 536 -15.93 -2.01 -16.22
CA PHE A 536 -17.12 -1.17 -16.25
C PHE A 536 -17.26 -0.50 -17.63
N PRO A 537 -17.83 -1.19 -18.64
CA PRO A 537 -17.85 -0.70 -20.02
C PRO A 537 -18.64 0.60 -20.24
N ASN A 538 -19.51 0.96 -19.30
CA ASN A 538 -20.27 2.21 -19.30
C ASN A 538 -19.58 3.34 -18.50
N MET A 539 -18.36 3.12 -18.01
CA MET A 539 -17.59 4.14 -17.29
C MET A 539 -16.92 5.10 -18.27
N GLU A 540 -17.23 6.38 -18.14
CA GLU A 540 -16.50 7.47 -18.80
C GLU A 540 -15.61 8.18 -17.77
N ALA A 541 -14.43 8.65 -18.17
CA ALA A 541 -13.52 9.34 -17.25
C ALA A 541 -12.68 10.40 -17.95
N TYR A 542 -12.46 11.52 -17.28
CA TYR A 542 -11.92 12.74 -17.86
C TYR A 542 -10.82 13.36 -16.98
N ALA A 543 -9.75 13.84 -17.62
CA ALA A 543 -8.70 14.64 -17.00
C ALA A 543 -8.98 16.12 -17.23
N VAL A 544 -8.83 16.95 -16.19
CA VAL A 544 -8.78 18.41 -16.37
C VAL A 544 -7.56 18.77 -17.23
N SER A 545 -7.76 19.54 -18.30
CA SER A 545 -6.66 19.94 -19.19
C SER A 545 -5.68 20.89 -18.47
N PRO A 546 -4.37 20.91 -18.83
CA PRO A 546 -3.42 21.85 -18.25
C PRO A 546 -3.79 23.33 -18.46
N GLY A 547 -4.59 23.64 -19.48
CA GLY A 547 -5.22 24.93 -19.67
C GLY A 547 -6.29 25.22 -18.60
N ARG A 548 -7.26 24.32 -18.44
CA ARG A 548 -8.35 24.46 -17.45
C ARG A 548 -7.85 24.47 -16.01
N MET A 549 -6.79 23.73 -15.69
CA MET A 549 -6.13 23.83 -14.38
C MET A 549 -5.67 25.27 -14.08
N ARG A 550 -4.99 25.93 -15.03
CA ARG A 550 -4.59 27.35 -14.87
C ARG A 550 -5.80 28.28 -14.76
N GLN A 551 -6.87 28.02 -15.53
CA GLN A 551 -8.11 28.80 -15.43
C GLN A 551 -8.76 28.69 -14.04
N PHE A 552 -8.74 27.53 -13.39
CA PHE A 552 -9.20 27.39 -12.00
C PHE A 552 -8.33 28.17 -11.00
N ASP A 553 -7.03 28.26 -11.25
CA ASP A 553 -6.07 29.00 -10.41
C ASP A 553 -6.25 30.51 -10.56
N ASP A 554 -6.39 31.00 -11.79
CA ASP A 554 -6.63 32.42 -12.09
C ASP A 554 -8.03 32.88 -11.67
N LEU A 555 -9.03 31.98 -11.67
CA LEU A 555 -10.34 32.23 -11.09
C LEU A 555 -10.24 32.43 -9.56
N PHE A 556 -9.54 31.53 -8.84
CA PHE A 556 -9.34 31.68 -7.40
C PHE A 556 -8.56 32.96 -7.05
N ARG A 557 -7.50 33.27 -7.83
CA ARG A 557 -6.76 34.54 -7.75
C ARG A 557 -7.65 35.75 -8.02
N GLY A 558 -8.57 35.63 -8.98
CA GLY A 558 -9.50 36.69 -9.38
C GLY A 558 -10.55 37.02 -8.33
N GLU A 559 -11.11 36.01 -7.67
CA GLU A 559 -12.16 36.12 -6.65
C GLU A 559 -11.59 36.51 -5.27
N THR A 560 -10.47 35.91 -4.86
CA THR A 560 -9.91 36.09 -3.49
C THR A 560 -8.82 37.18 -3.40
N GLY A 561 -8.31 37.64 -4.54
CA GLY A 561 -7.17 38.56 -4.62
C GLY A 561 -5.81 37.95 -4.22
N LYS A 562 -5.74 36.64 -3.95
CA LYS A 562 -4.52 35.91 -3.56
C LYS A 562 -4.40 34.62 -4.38
N ASP A 563 -3.20 34.23 -4.77
CA ASP A 563 -2.98 32.98 -5.49
C ASP A 563 -2.42 31.86 -4.59
N ARG A 564 -2.53 30.62 -5.08
CA ARG A 564 -2.05 29.39 -4.43
C ARG A 564 -0.63 29.50 -3.91
N GLU A 565 0.25 30.17 -4.65
CA GLU A 565 1.68 30.20 -4.36
C GLU A 565 1.95 31.14 -3.19
N LYS A 566 1.41 32.37 -3.25
CA LYS A 566 1.47 33.36 -2.18
C LYS A 566 0.66 32.96 -0.93
N SER A 567 -0.36 32.11 -1.08
CA SER A 567 -1.14 31.54 0.04
C SER A 567 -0.64 30.17 0.50
N HIS A 568 0.40 29.61 -0.14
CA HIS A 568 0.93 28.25 0.07
C HIS A 568 -0.14 27.13 0.17
N SER A 569 -1.23 27.22 -0.58
CA SER A 569 -2.41 26.36 -0.38
C SER A 569 -2.99 25.77 -1.67
N TRP A 570 -3.43 24.52 -1.61
CA TRP A 570 -4.08 23.84 -2.73
C TRP A 570 -5.58 24.14 -2.76
N LEU A 571 -6.16 24.24 -3.96
CA LEU A 571 -7.60 24.26 -4.16
C LEU A 571 -8.19 22.91 -3.73
N SER A 572 -9.30 22.90 -3.01
CA SER A 572 -9.94 21.65 -2.57
C SER A 572 -10.71 20.95 -3.70
N THR A 573 -11.07 19.68 -3.50
CA THR A 573 -12.05 19.00 -4.39
C THR A 573 -13.36 19.79 -4.45
N GLY A 574 -13.77 20.46 -3.36
CA GLY A 574 -14.96 21.30 -3.31
C GLY A 574 -14.90 22.49 -4.27
N TRP A 575 -13.75 23.16 -4.37
CA TRP A 575 -13.52 24.23 -5.35
C TRP A 575 -13.72 23.72 -6.78
N PHE A 576 -13.00 22.66 -7.17
CA PHE A 576 -13.13 22.08 -8.51
C PHE A 576 -14.56 21.62 -8.80
N THR A 577 -15.21 20.97 -7.82
CA THR A 577 -16.60 20.48 -7.96
C THR A 577 -17.59 21.63 -8.14
N MET A 578 -17.42 22.75 -7.43
CA MET A 578 -18.30 23.91 -7.58
C MET A 578 -18.17 24.56 -8.96
N VAL A 579 -16.94 24.78 -9.44
CA VAL A 579 -16.74 25.38 -10.77
C VAL A 579 -17.25 24.44 -11.87
N ILE A 580 -17.01 23.13 -11.75
CA ILE A 580 -17.55 22.11 -12.66
C ILE A 580 -19.09 22.13 -12.65
N ALA A 581 -19.72 22.23 -11.49
CA ALA A 581 -21.19 22.29 -11.39
C ALA A 581 -21.75 23.56 -12.03
N VAL A 582 -21.15 24.74 -11.80
CA VAL A 582 -21.60 25.99 -12.43
C VAL A 582 -21.33 26.02 -13.95
N GLU A 583 -20.29 25.31 -14.42
CA GLU A 583 -20.03 25.13 -15.85
C GLU A 583 -21.02 24.17 -16.52
N LEU A 584 -21.40 23.07 -15.86
CA LEU A 584 -22.28 22.02 -16.40
C LEU A 584 -23.78 22.27 -16.20
N CYS A 585 -24.20 23.02 -15.19
CA CYS A 585 -25.57 23.01 -14.71
C CYS A 585 -26.25 24.39 -14.83
N ASP A 586 -27.57 24.42 -15.00
CA ASP A 586 -28.30 25.69 -14.93
C ASP A 586 -28.54 26.16 -13.51
N HIS A 587 -28.93 25.22 -12.63
CA HIS A 587 -29.16 25.40 -11.20
C HIS A 587 -28.38 24.34 -10.41
N VAL A 588 -27.88 24.73 -9.23
CA VAL A 588 -27.09 23.85 -8.35
C VAL A 588 -27.66 23.91 -6.94
N HIS A 589 -28.03 22.76 -6.38
CA HIS A 589 -28.31 22.64 -4.94
C HIS A 589 -27.18 21.89 -4.23
N VAL A 590 -26.88 22.24 -2.99
CA VAL A 590 -25.73 21.73 -2.24
C VAL A 590 -26.18 21.20 -0.88
N TYR A 591 -26.18 19.89 -0.71
CA TYR A 591 -26.51 19.23 0.55
C TYR A 591 -25.25 18.99 1.38
N GLY A 592 -25.28 19.32 2.66
CA GLY A 592 -24.22 18.93 3.60
C GLY A 592 -23.02 19.88 3.64
N MET A 593 -23.19 21.17 3.32
CA MET A 593 -22.10 22.14 3.40
C MET A 593 -22.43 23.23 4.42
N VAL A 594 -21.64 23.36 5.48
CA VAL A 594 -21.82 24.46 6.46
C VAL A 594 -21.33 25.81 5.89
N PRO A 595 -21.98 26.94 6.21
CA PRO A 595 -21.58 28.27 5.76
C PRO A 595 -20.21 28.71 6.30
N PRO A 596 -19.56 29.74 5.71
CA PRO A 596 -18.18 30.11 6.02
C PRO A 596 -17.95 30.61 7.47
N ASP A 597 -18.98 31.12 8.13
CA ASP A 597 -18.96 31.66 9.49
C ASP A 597 -19.39 30.64 10.57
N TYR A 598 -20.01 29.52 10.19
CA TYR A 598 -20.51 28.47 11.08
C TYR A 598 -19.52 28.08 12.19
N CYS A 599 -18.24 27.85 11.84
CA CYS A 599 -17.22 27.42 12.79
C CYS A 599 -16.69 28.52 13.72
N SER A 600 -17.08 29.78 13.51
CA SER A 600 -16.87 30.88 14.45
C SER A 600 -18.03 31.01 15.45
N GLN A 601 -19.22 30.48 15.11
CA GLN A 601 -20.45 30.56 15.92
C GLN A 601 -20.72 29.26 16.70
N ARG A 602 -20.25 28.10 16.21
CA ARG A 602 -20.54 26.79 16.81
C ARG A 602 -19.93 26.63 18.20
N SER A 603 -20.74 26.18 19.16
CA SER A 603 -20.25 25.74 20.48
C SER A 603 -19.22 24.61 20.35
N ARG A 604 -18.16 24.68 21.17
CA ARG A 604 -17.12 23.64 21.26
C ARG A 604 -17.61 22.32 21.88
N LEU A 605 -18.78 22.32 22.54
CA LEU A 605 -19.33 21.16 23.23
C LEU A 605 -19.94 20.11 22.28
N GLN A 606 -20.32 20.50 21.06
CA GLN A 606 -20.84 19.59 20.05
C GLN A 606 -19.73 19.21 19.08
N ARG A 607 -19.30 17.94 19.09
CA ARG A 607 -18.38 17.37 18.10
C ARG A 607 -19.18 16.91 16.88
N MET A 608 -18.80 17.39 15.70
CA MET A 608 -19.33 16.93 14.42
C MET A 608 -18.19 16.27 13.63
N PRO A 609 -18.22 14.95 13.33
CA PRO A 609 -17.18 14.32 12.52
C PRO A 609 -17.11 14.94 11.12
N TYR A 610 -15.91 15.12 10.57
CA TYR A 610 -15.73 15.74 9.26
C TYR A 610 -16.37 14.94 8.11
N HIS A 611 -16.46 13.61 8.25
CA HIS A 611 -17.07 12.73 7.26
C HIS A 611 -18.14 11.81 7.89
N TYR A 612 -19.31 11.68 7.24
CA TYR A 612 -20.40 10.81 7.72
C TYR A 612 -19.99 9.33 7.83
N TYR A 613 -19.03 8.90 7.02
CA TYR A 613 -18.48 7.55 6.99
C TYR A 613 -17.27 7.35 7.93
N GLU A 614 -16.84 8.40 8.63
CA GLU A 614 -15.76 8.34 9.62
C GLU A 614 -16.21 8.92 10.98
N PRO A 615 -17.16 8.28 11.70
CA PRO A 615 -17.70 8.82 12.95
C PRO A 615 -16.68 8.94 14.11
N LYS A 616 -15.48 8.37 13.95
CA LYS A 616 -14.33 8.54 14.87
C LYS A 616 -13.25 9.49 14.33
N GLY A 617 -13.43 10.03 13.13
CA GLY A 617 -12.50 10.94 12.44
C GLY A 617 -12.39 12.32 13.08
N PRO A 618 -11.62 13.25 12.49
CA PRO A 618 -11.44 14.59 13.03
C PRO A 618 -12.76 15.36 13.08
N ASP A 619 -12.85 16.38 13.93
CA ASP A 619 -14.01 17.28 13.94
C ASP A 619 -13.99 18.20 12.72
N GLU A 620 -15.16 18.46 12.14
CA GLU A 620 -15.35 19.29 10.95
C GLU A 620 -14.75 20.69 11.11
N CYS A 621 -15.08 21.40 12.20
CA CYS A 621 -14.64 22.77 12.40
C CYS A 621 -13.16 22.83 12.81
N VAL A 622 -12.66 21.85 13.57
CA VAL A 622 -11.22 21.71 13.80
C VAL A 622 -10.49 21.53 12.47
N THR A 623 -11.00 20.69 11.57
CA THR A 623 -10.41 20.42 10.24
C THR A 623 -10.39 21.67 9.37
N TYR A 624 -11.51 22.39 9.25
CA TYR A 624 -11.58 23.64 8.48
C TYR A 624 -10.66 24.72 9.06
N VAL A 625 -10.72 24.98 10.37
CA VAL A 625 -9.95 26.07 11.01
C VAL A 625 -8.45 25.79 10.97
N GLN A 626 -8.00 24.55 11.19
CA GLN A 626 -6.57 24.20 11.09
C GLN A 626 -6.03 24.35 9.67
N ASN A 627 -6.80 23.97 8.64
CA ASN A 627 -6.41 24.17 7.24
C ASN A 627 -6.39 25.66 6.86
N GLU A 628 -7.46 26.41 7.22
CA GLU A 628 -7.59 27.82 6.88
C GLU A 628 -6.44 28.68 7.46
N HIS A 629 -5.94 28.36 8.65
CA HIS A 629 -4.87 29.11 9.31
C HIS A 629 -3.45 28.56 9.08
N SER A 630 -3.29 27.38 8.47
CA SER A 630 -1.95 26.81 8.30
C SER A 630 -1.07 27.66 7.38
N ARG A 631 0.22 27.74 7.72
CA ARG A 631 1.26 28.48 7.00
C ARG A 631 2.33 27.57 6.36
N LYS A 632 2.20 26.24 6.48
CA LYS A 632 3.15 25.24 5.93
C LYS A 632 2.45 23.93 5.55
N GLY A 633 2.79 23.38 4.38
CA GLY A 633 2.38 22.04 3.93
C GLY A 633 1.21 22.03 2.93
N ASN A 634 0.65 20.85 2.68
CA ASN A 634 -0.42 20.68 1.68
C ASN A 634 -1.80 20.89 2.33
N HIS A 635 -2.19 22.15 2.56
CA HIS A 635 -3.47 22.52 3.16
C HIS A 635 -4.38 23.29 2.20
N HIS A 636 -5.68 23.32 2.51
CA HIS A 636 -6.73 24.00 1.74
C HIS A 636 -7.21 25.29 2.42
N ARG A 637 -7.94 26.15 1.69
CA ARG A 637 -8.56 27.38 2.25
C ARG A 637 -10.09 27.26 2.25
N PHE A 638 -10.60 26.21 2.90
CA PHE A 638 -12.01 25.80 2.87
C PHE A 638 -12.99 26.92 3.25
N ILE A 639 -12.64 27.80 4.20
CA ILE A 639 -13.52 28.88 4.63
C ILE A 639 -13.50 30.01 3.60
N THR A 640 -12.34 30.29 3.00
CA THR A 640 -12.23 31.27 1.91
C THR A 640 -12.93 30.80 0.63
N GLU A 641 -12.78 29.53 0.25
CA GLU A 641 -13.54 28.92 -0.86
C GLU A 641 -15.06 29.09 -0.65
N LYS A 642 -15.56 28.81 0.56
CA LYS A 642 -16.98 29.01 0.92
C LYS A 642 -17.45 30.47 0.87
N ARG A 643 -16.60 31.45 1.16
CA ARG A 643 -16.95 32.88 0.98
C ARG A 643 -17.19 33.23 -0.49
N VAL A 644 -16.41 32.64 -1.40
CA VAL A 644 -16.64 32.78 -2.85
C VAL A 644 -17.91 32.06 -3.28
N PHE A 645 -18.18 30.86 -2.74
CA PHE A 645 -19.44 30.15 -3.04
C PHE A 645 -20.68 30.94 -2.57
N SER A 646 -20.56 31.72 -1.48
CA SER A 646 -21.60 32.61 -0.98
C SER A 646 -21.85 33.80 -1.92
N SER A 647 -20.82 34.50 -2.41
CA SER A 647 -20.99 35.56 -3.41
C SER A 647 -21.49 35.03 -4.76
N TRP A 648 -21.16 33.78 -5.09
CA TRP A 648 -21.63 33.08 -6.29
C TRP A 648 -23.09 32.58 -6.21
N ALA A 649 -23.70 32.53 -5.02
CA ALA A 649 -25.00 31.90 -4.81
C ALA A 649 -26.12 32.53 -5.66
N GLN A 650 -26.31 33.84 -5.54
CA GLN A 650 -27.29 34.59 -6.33
C GLN A 650 -26.88 34.69 -7.81
N LEU A 651 -25.58 34.74 -8.09
CA LEU A 651 -25.01 34.96 -9.42
C LEU A 651 -25.17 33.75 -10.37
N TYR A 652 -25.15 32.54 -9.84
CA TYR A 652 -25.24 31.29 -10.63
C TYR A 652 -26.38 30.36 -10.19
N GLY A 653 -27.32 30.82 -9.37
CA GLY A 653 -28.45 30.01 -8.91
C GLY A 653 -28.03 28.82 -8.04
N ILE A 654 -27.06 29.03 -7.13
CA ILE A 654 -26.57 28.03 -6.19
C ILE A 654 -27.37 28.17 -4.88
N THR A 655 -27.93 27.06 -4.41
CA THR A 655 -28.67 26.97 -3.14
C THR A 655 -28.04 25.92 -2.23
N PHE A 656 -28.16 26.10 -0.91
CA PHE A 656 -27.50 25.25 0.10
C PHE A 656 -28.51 24.78 1.14
N SER A 657 -28.43 23.52 1.55
CA SER A 657 -29.23 22.99 2.65
C SER A 657 -28.47 21.98 3.51
N HIS A 658 -29.02 21.73 4.70
CA HIS A 658 -28.50 20.79 5.69
C HIS A 658 -27.02 21.03 6.04
N PRO A 659 -26.66 22.21 6.60
CA PRO A 659 -27.54 23.33 7.00
C PRO A 659 -27.84 24.31 5.85
N SER A 660 -28.93 25.07 5.98
CA SER A 660 -29.21 26.21 5.07
C SER A 660 -28.12 27.26 5.19
N TRP A 661 -27.84 27.95 4.07
CA TRP A 661 -27.15 29.24 4.10
C TRP A 661 -28.23 30.33 4.03
N THR A 662 -27.98 31.45 4.72
CA THR A 662 -28.89 32.61 4.83
C THR A 662 -28.18 33.85 4.32
#